data_AF-A0A8R7QGH5-F1
#
_entry.id   AF-A0A8R7QGH5-F1
#
_cell.length_a   1.000
_cell.length_b   1.000
_cell.length_c   1.000
_cell.angle_alpha   90.00
_cell.angle_beta   90.00
_cell.angle_gamma   90.00
#
_symmetry.space_group_name_H-M   'P 1'
#
loop_
_entity.id
_entity.type
_entity.pdbx_description
1 polymer ?
#
loop_
_entity_poly.entity_id
_entity_poly.type
_entity_poly.pdbx_seq_one_letter_code
_entity_poly.pdbx_strand_id
1 'polypeptide(L)'
;MTVRETLDFSARFQGVGSRAEIMKEVIRREKEAGITPDPNIDTYMKAISMEGLERSMQTDYIMKIMGLDICADVLIGDAMRRGISGGEKKRLTTGEMIVGPSKALFMDEISTGLDSSTTFQIVSCLQQLAHISESTILVSLLQPAPETYQLFDDIILMAEGQIVYHGPKSCIMSFFESCGFKCPGRKGDADFLQEVLSKKDQQQYWSRTEEGYNFVTVDQFCDKFKASQSGQNLAGELLKPYDESKGHNNALSFSIYSLSRWDLLKACFARELLLMKRNAFIYIAKTIQLGLLAVITGTVFLRTRMSVDRIHANYYMGSLFYALLLLMVNGFPELAMTIDSLPVFYKQRDDYFYPAWAYAIPSFILKIPVSLVESVAWTTISYYLIGYTPEASRFFCQLLVLFLMHTVTLSMFRCIASYCQTMVAGSVGGTMAFLATLLFGGFIIPRSLLPNWLKWGFWLSPLSYGEIGLTGNEFLAQRWLEIKVSGVALGRRILMDQGVDFSSYFYWISIGALLGFTLMFNVGFAIGLTIKKVPGTSQAIISRNKLTTFDGGDQDNNTENRMPKLQAETALSPNRTGRMVFPFTPLIISFQDVNYYVDTPAEMRGHDYVEKKLQLLHNITGAFQPGVLSALMGVTGAGKTTLLDVLSGRKTGGVIEGDIRIGGYPKIQQTFARISGYCEQTDVHSPQITVSESVAYSARLRLPPEVDSKARNEFVKEVLEIIELDEIRDSLVGIPGVNGLSTEQRKRLTIAVELVSNPSIIFMDEPTSGLDARAAAIVMRAVTNVADTGRTVVCTIHQPSIDIFEAFDELMLMKRGGELIYAGPVGHHSCEVIKYFQAIPGVARIKENYNPSTWMLEVTSTSMELQLGVDFAQMYRESSMCKDKDMLVKRLSMPVPGTSDLHFPTQFPQKFWEQFKACLWKQCLSYWRTPSYNLVRIVTLAVACIFFGVLFWQQGNINHINDQQGLFTILGCMYGFILFSGVNNCQSVMPFVSVERSVVYRERFAGMYSPWAYSFAQVAMEIPYVLVQVVLFMLIAYPMIGYEWTAAKFFWFMYTMLCTLLYFVYLGMLMVSLTPNIQVASILASMFYTLQNLMSGFIVPAPQIPKWWIWLYYISPMSWTLNVFFTTQFGDHNDRMIVVFGETKSVAAFMTDYFGFRRDLLPLGAVVLVAFPVLFAVLFGYNISKLNFQRR
;
A
#
# COMPACT_ATOMS: atom_id res chain seq x y z
N MET A 1 -12.91 1.76 -8.90
CA MET A 1 -13.98 1.25 -9.77
C MET A 1 -14.69 0.13 -9.03
N THR A 2 -15.94 -0.14 -9.37
CA THR A 2 -16.66 -1.36 -8.96
C THR A 2 -16.23 -2.55 -9.82
N VAL A 3 -16.65 -3.75 -9.42
CA VAL A 3 -16.42 -4.99 -10.18
C VAL A 3 -16.95 -4.88 -11.61
N ARG A 4 -18.22 -4.46 -11.76
CA ARG A 4 -18.86 -4.26 -13.08
C ARG A 4 -18.14 -3.24 -13.93
N GLU A 5 -17.84 -2.08 -13.37
CA GLU A 5 -17.14 -0.99 -14.08
C GLU A 5 -15.78 -1.44 -14.63
N THR A 6 -15.10 -2.36 -13.92
CA THR A 6 -13.78 -2.87 -14.31
C THR A 6 -13.88 -3.86 -15.47
N LEU A 7 -14.85 -4.78 -15.44
CA LEU A 7 -15.10 -5.70 -16.55
C LEU A 7 -15.59 -4.96 -17.80
N ASP A 8 -16.52 -4.01 -17.64
CA ASP A 8 -16.99 -3.16 -18.73
C ASP A 8 -15.86 -2.33 -19.35
N PHE A 9 -14.90 -1.89 -18.53
CA PHE A 9 -13.72 -1.20 -19.02
C PHE A 9 -12.87 -2.14 -19.88
N SER A 10 -12.55 -3.35 -19.40
CA SER A 10 -11.75 -4.32 -20.15
C SER A 10 -12.42 -4.74 -21.47
N ALA A 11 -13.72 -5.04 -21.43
CA ALA A 11 -14.50 -5.43 -22.60
C ALA A 11 -14.39 -4.41 -23.74
N ARG A 12 -14.35 -3.11 -23.40
CA ARG A 12 -14.20 -2.04 -24.41
C ARG A 12 -12.85 -2.12 -25.13
N PHE A 13 -11.75 -2.37 -24.43
CA PHE A 13 -10.41 -2.36 -25.04
C PHE A 13 -10.10 -3.63 -25.81
N GLN A 14 -10.59 -4.77 -25.34
CA GLN A 14 -10.37 -6.05 -25.99
C GLN A 14 -11.26 -6.24 -27.24
N GLY A 15 -12.36 -5.48 -27.33
CA GLY A 15 -13.23 -5.45 -28.51
C GLY A 15 -13.96 -6.77 -28.76
N VAL A 16 -14.64 -6.87 -29.91
CA VAL A 16 -15.37 -8.07 -30.33
C VAL A 16 -14.49 -8.99 -31.21
N GLY A 17 -13.34 -8.49 -31.70
CA GLY A 17 -12.46 -9.19 -32.62
C GLY A 17 -13.15 -9.48 -33.96
N SER A 18 -12.71 -10.54 -34.67
CA SER A 18 -13.33 -11.00 -35.91
C SER A 18 -14.67 -11.72 -35.71
N ARG A 19 -15.18 -11.83 -34.46
CA ARG A 19 -16.42 -12.56 -34.15
C ARG A 19 -17.64 -11.98 -34.86
N ALA A 20 -17.69 -10.66 -35.06
CA ALA A 20 -18.77 -10.01 -35.81
C ALA A 20 -18.78 -10.40 -37.30
N GLU A 21 -17.60 -10.53 -37.92
CA GLU A 21 -17.45 -10.95 -39.32
C GLU A 21 -17.71 -12.46 -39.48
N ILE A 22 -17.16 -13.27 -38.57
CA ILE A 22 -17.42 -14.71 -38.50
C ILE A 22 -18.91 -14.95 -38.34
N MET A 23 -19.60 -14.19 -37.50
CA MET A 23 -21.03 -14.36 -37.30
C MET A 23 -21.85 -13.98 -38.54
N LYS A 24 -21.47 -12.92 -39.25
CA LYS A 24 -22.11 -12.59 -40.55
C LYS A 24 -21.96 -13.73 -41.56
N GLU A 25 -20.79 -14.37 -41.60
CA GLU A 25 -20.50 -15.50 -42.49
C GLU A 25 -21.22 -16.78 -42.03
N VAL A 26 -21.28 -17.07 -40.73
CA VAL A 26 -22.03 -18.20 -40.16
C VAL A 26 -23.52 -18.04 -40.46
N ILE A 27 -24.11 -16.87 -40.20
CA ILE A 27 -25.51 -16.59 -40.53
C ILE A 27 -25.77 -16.74 -42.04
N ARG A 28 -24.82 -16.37 -42.91
CA ARG A 28 -24.91 -16.58 -44.36
C ARG A 28 -24.95 -18.07 -44.69
N ARG A 29 -24.02 -18.86 -44.14
CA ARG A 29 -23.92 -20.31 -44.38
C ARG A 29 -25.09 -21.09 -43.78
N GLU A 30 -25.57 -20.71 -42.60
CA GLU A 30 -26.76 -21.30 -41.97
C GLU A 30 -28.01 -21.06 -42.81
N LYS A 31 -28.16 -19.84 -43.37
CA LYS A 31 -29.25 -19.54 -44.32
C LYS A 31 -29.14 -20.32 -45.62
N GLU A 32 -27.93 -20.51 -46.15
CA GLU A 32 -27.68 -21.30 -47.36
C GLU A 32 -27.89 -22.80 -47.12
N ALA A 33 -27.57 -23.30 -45.92
CA ALA A 33 -27.72 -24.70 -45.53
C ALA A 33 -29.09 -25.03 -44.90
N GLY A 34 -29.95 -24.04 -44.66
CA GLY A 34 -31.26 -24.24 -44.03
C GLY A 34 -31.21 -24.69 -42.57
N ILE A 35 -30.10 -24.42 -41.87
CA ILE A 35 -29.88 -24.86 -40.48
C ILE A 35 -30.54 -23.86 -39.54
N THR A 36 -31.35 -24.34 -38.60
CA THR A 36 -31.90 -23.53 -37.51
C THR A 36 -31.02 -23.72 -36.27
N PRO A 37 -30.25 -22.70 -35.86
CA PRO A 37 -29.38 -22.81 -34.69
C PRO A 37 -30.18 -22.85 -33.39
N ASP A 38 -29.57 -23.41 -32.34
CA ASP A 38 -30.15 -23.40 -30.99
C ASP A 38 -30.42 -21.96 -30.55
N PRO A 39 -31.66 -21.63 -30.11
CA PRO A 39 -32.05 -20.25 -29.85
C PRO A 39 -31.24 -19.58 -28.72
N ASN A 40 -30.73 -20.33 -27.74
CA ASN A 40 -29.92 -19.76 -26.66
C ASN A 40 -28.49 -19.46 -27.13
N ILE A 41 -27.90 -20.38 -27.90
CA ILE A 41 -26.55 -20.21 -28.47
C ILE A 41 -26.57 -19.11 -29.53
N ASP A 42 -27.60 -19.09 -30.38
CA ASP A 42 -27.80 -18.07 -31.41
C ASP A 42 -28.02 -16.68 -30.77
N THR A 43 -28.81 -16.57 -29.70
CA THR A 43 -28.99 -15.30 -28.98
C THR A 43 -27.70 -14.82 -28.34
N TYR A 44 -26.93 -15.71 -27.71
CA TYR A 44 -25.63 -15.39 -27.12
C TYR A 44 -24.61 -14.95 -28.18
N MET A 45 -24.48 -15.72 -29.25
CA MET A 45 -23.56 -15.43 -30.35
C MET A 45 -23.95 -14.13 -31.07
N LYS A 46 -25.26 -13.89 -31.29
CA LYS A 46 -25.76 -12.62 -31.86
C LYS A 46 -25.44 -11.45 -30.95
N ALA A 47 -25.67 -11.59 -29.64
CA ALA A 47 -25.35 -10.56 -28.66
C ALA A 47 -23.86 -10.22 -28.61
N ILE A 48 -22.97 -11.20 -28.78
CA ILE A 48 -21.52 -10.99 -28.85
C ILE A 48 -21.10 -10.32 -30.18
N SER A 49 -21.83 -10.58 -31.27
CA SER A 49 -21.45 -10.13 -32.62
C SER A 49 -21.95 -8.72 -33.03
N MET A 50 -22.86 -8.10 -32.26
CA MET A 50 -23.45 -6.81 -32.61
C MET A 50 -22.52 -5.63 -32.28
N GLU A 51 -22.03 -4.95 -33.31
CA GLU A 51 -21.35 -3.66 -33.16
C GLU A 51 -22.32 -2.59 -32.61
N GLY A 52 -21.97 -1.96 -31.49
CA GLY A 52 -22.62 -0.75 -31.02
C GLY A 52 -23.74 -0.92 -29.99
N LEU A 53 -23.96 -2.11 -29.40
CA LEU A 53 -24.88 -2.19 -28.26
C LEU A 53 -24.25 -1.55 -27.01
N GLU A 54 -24.92 -0.53 -26.48
CA GLU A 54 -24.64 -0.01 -25.15
C GLU A 54 -24.96 -1.08 -24.08
N ARG A 55 -23.89 -1.73 -23.60
CA ARG A 55 -23.69 -2.28 -22.24
C ARG A 55 -24.33 -3.63 -21.87
N SER A 56 -23.62 -4.29 -20.95
CA SER A 56 -24.05 -5.27 -19.94
C SER A 56 -24.10 -6.74 -20.32
N MET A 57 -24.66 -7.22 -21.43
CA MET A 57 -24.91 -8.68 -21.53
C MET A 57 -23.67 -9.58 -21.51
N GLN A 58 -22.59 -9.25 -22.22
CA GLN A 58 -21.35 -10.04 -22.16
C GLN A 58 -20.67 -9.92 -20.79
N THR A 59 -20.59 -8.69 -20.26
CA THR A 59 -20.04 -8.42 -18.93
C THR A 59 -20.83 -9.13 -17.83
N ASP A 60 -22.16 -9.09 -17.89
CA ASP A 60 -23.09 -9.71 -16.94
C ASP A 60 -23.04 -11.23 -17.06
N TYR A 61 -22.89 -11.77 -18.27
CA TYR A 61 -22.68 -13.20 -18.49
C TYR A 61 -21.36 -13.66 -17.88
N ILE A 62 -20.24 -12.97 -18.17
CA ILE A 62 -18.93 -13.27 -17.57
C ILE A 62 -18.98 -13.07 -16.05
N MET A 63 -19.65 -12.03 -15.56
CA MET A 63 -19.77 -11.76 -14.13
C MET A 63 -20.59 -12.83 -13.42
N LYS A 64 -21.66 -13.33 -14.05
CA LYS A 64 -22.47 -14.45 -13.53
C LYS A 64 -21.68 -15.76 -13.55
N ILE A 65 -20.94 -16.01 -14.64
CA ILE A 65 -20.02 -17.15 -14.75
C ILE A 65 -18.98 -17.12 -13.63
N MET A 66 -18.38 -15.97 -13.39
CA MET A 66 -17.36 -15.79 -12.35
C MET A 66 -17.97 -15.70 -10.94
N GLY A 67 -19.30 -15.77 -10.79
CA GLY A 67 -19.98 -15.65 -9.49
C GLY A 67 -19.71 -14.31 -8.78
N LEU A 68 -19.61 -13.24 -9.58
CA LEU A 68 -19.32 -11.88 -9.13
C LEU A 68 -20.55 -10.95 -9.20
N ASP A 69 -21.72 -11.50 -9.55
CA ASP A 69 -23.00 -10.78 -9.71
C ASP A 69 -23.46 -10.12 -8.40
N ILE A 70 -23.31 -10.82 -7.26
CA ILE A 70 -23.65 -10.31 -5.93
C ILE A 70 -22.79 -9.09 -5.56
N CYS A 71 -21.54 -9.05 -6.02
CA CYS A 71 -20.58 -7.98 -5.71
C CYS A 71 -20.40 -6.96 -6.86
N ALA A 72 -21.27 -6.97 -7.86
CA ALA A 72 -21.15 -6.16 -9.08
C ALA A 72 -20.88 -4.67 -8.81
N ASP A 73 -21.59 -4.10 -7.84
CA ASP A 73 -21.55 -2.68 -7.47
C ASP A 73 -20.63 -2.38 -6.27
N VAL A 74 -19.96 -3.41 -5.73
CA VAL A 74 -19.02 -3.26 -4.63
C VAL A 74 -17.69 -2.72 -5.16
N LEU A 75 -17.09 -1.78 -4.44
CA LEU A 75 -15.75 -1.28 -4.75
C LEU A 75 -14.70 -2.36 -4.50
N ILE A 76 -13.69 -2.45 -5.37
CA ILE A 76 -12.58 -3.41 -5.21
C ILE A 76 -11.85 -3.22 -3.86
N GLY A 77 -11.78 -1.98 -3.37
CA GLY A 77 -11.18 -1.63 -2.07
C GLY A 77 -9.65 -1.64 -2.05
N ASP A 78 -9.08 -1.12 -0.97
CA ASP A 78 -7.64 -1.02 -0.71
C ASP A 78 -7.29 -1.58 0.69
N ALA A 79 -6.06 -1.41 1.18
CA ALA A 79 -5.65 -1.92 2.49
C ALA A 79 -6.35 -1.24 3.69
N MET A 80 -6.91 -0.04 3.50
CA MET A 80 -7.56 0.77 4.54
C MET A 80 -9.09 0.79 4.39
N ARG A 81 -9.62 0.59 3.19
CA ARG A 81 -11.05 0.52 2.84
C ARG A 81 -11.40 -0.88 2.38
N ARG A 82 -12.25 -1.55 3.17
CA ARG A 82 -12.79 -2.86 2.82
C ARG A 82 -13.50 -2.80 1.46
N GLY A 83 -13.14 -3.71 0.58
CA GLY A 83 -13.80 -3.95 -0.70
C GLY A 83 -14.09 -5.43 -0.87
N ILE A 84 -14.03 -5.91 -2.11
CA ILE A 84 -14.16 -7.34 -2.42
C ILE A 84 -13.00 -8.14 -1.80
N SER A 85 -13.27 -9.40 -1.45
CA SER A 85 -12.32 -10.36 -0.90
C SER A 85 -11.16 -10.66 -1.86
N GLY A 86 -10.05 -11.21 -1.34
CA GLY A 86 -8.88 -11.58 -2.16
C GLY A 86 -9.25 -12.53 -3.32
N GLY A 87 -10.09 -13.53 -3.04
CA GLY A 87 -10.57 -14.45 -4.07
C GLY A 87 -11.46 -13.80 -5.13
N GLU A 88 -12.34 -12.86 -4.73
CA GLU A 88 -13.12 -12.05 -5.68
C GLU A 88 -12.23 -11.16 -6.56
N LYS A 89 -11.12 -10.60 -6.02
CA LYS A 89 -10.16 -9.83 -6.84
C LYS A 89 -9.49 -10.69 -7.91
N LYS A 90 -9.15 -11.94 -7.60
CA LYS A 90 -8.59 -12.88 -8.57
C LYS A 90 -9.58 -13.25 -9.66
N ARG A 91 -10.82 -13.58 -9.27
CA ARG A 91 -11.92 -13.81 -10.22
C ARG A 91 -12.16 -12.61 -11.12
N LEU A 92 -12.11 -11.40 -10.58
CA LEU A 92 -12.23 -10.18 -11.37
C LEU A 92 -11.08 -10.05 -12.37
N THR A 93 -9.84 -10.39 -11.98
CA THR A 93 -8.67 -10.38 -12.88
C THR A 93 -8.80 -11.42 -13.99
N THR A 94 -9.24 -12.64 -13.67
CA THR A 94 -9.52 -13.69 -14.67
C THR A 94 -10.66 -13.26 -15.61
N GLY A 95 -11.73 -12.67 -15.07
CA GLY A 95 -12.82 -12.10 -15.87
C GLY A 95 -12.35 -10.95 -16.77
N GLU A 96 -11.40 -10.12 -16.31
CA GLU A 96 -10.77 -9.04 -17.09
C GLU A 96 -10.09 -9.60 -18.35
N MET A 97 -9.51 -10.81 -18.29
CA MET A 97 -8.79 -11.45 -19.40
C MET A 97 -9.70 -12.26 -20.33
N ILE A 98 -10.78 -12.84 -19.81
CA ILE A 98 -11.71 -13.70 -20.58
C ILE A 98 -12.76 -12.88 -21.34
N VAL A 99 -13.05 -11.66 -20.92
CA VAL A 99 -14.09 -10.84 -21.56
C VAL A 99 -13.80 -10.54 -23.04
N GLY A 100 -12.55 -10.68 -23.48
CA GLY A 100 -12.10 -10.45 -24.84
C GLY A 100 -12.17 -11.67 -25.76
N PRO A 101 -11.90 -11.48 -27.06
CA PRO A 101 -11.92 -12.54 -28.06
C PRO A 101 -10.59 -13.31 -28.14
N SER A 102 -10.00 -13.67 -27.00
CA SER A 102 -8.69 -14.33 -26.92
C SER A 102 -8.79 -15.82 -27.30
N LYS A 103 -7.93 -16.28 -28.22
CA LYS A 103 -7.81 -17.69 -28.66
C LYS A 103 -6.75 -18.49 -27.91
N ALA A 104 -5.78 -17.80 -27.31
CA ALA A 104 -4.77 -18.39 -26.44
C ALA A 104 -4.78 -17.64 -25.10
N LEU A 105 -4.89 -18.38 -24.00
CA LEU A 105 -4.92 -17.82 -22.65
C LEU A 105 -3.84 -18.51 -21.82
N PHE A 106 -2.90 -17.71 -21.31
CA PHE A 106 -1.85 -18.16 -20.38
C PHE A 106 -2.20 -17.65 -18.99
N MET A 107 -2.51 -18.59 -18.10
CA MET A 107 -3.05 -18.30 -16.79
C MET A 107 -2.09 -18.80 -15.72
N ASP A 108 -1.30 -17.88 -15.17
CA ASP A 108 -0.33 -18.19 -14.13
C ASP A 108 -0.96 -18.15 -12.73
N GLU A 109 -0.81 -19.24 -11.98
CA GLU A 109 -1.23 -19.39 -10.57
C GLU A 109 -2.64 -18.83 -10.23
N ILE A 110 -3.63 -19.14 -11.07
CA ILE A 110 -4.99 -18.61 -10.86
C ILE A 110 -5.63 -19.10 -9.56
N SER A 111 -5.24 -20.27 -9.06
CA SER A 111 -5.75 -20.88 -7.83
C SER A 111 -5.19 -20.27 -6.55
N THR A 112 -4.05 -19.57 -6.58
CA THR A 112 -3.37 -19.14 -5.33
C THR A 112 -4.29 -18.21 -4.51
N GLY A 113 -4.79 -18.64 -3.36
CA GLY A 113 -5.72 -17.84 -2.56
C GLY A 113 -7.18 -17.83 -3.01
N LEU A 114 -7.57 -18.79 -3.86
CA LEU A 114 -8.95 -19.20 -4.05
C LEU A 114 -9.24 -20.47 -3.25
N ASP A 115 -10.48 -20.63 -2.79
CA ASP A 115 -10.96 -21.91 -2.26
C ASP A 115 -11.09 -22.95 -3.38
N SER A 116 -11.08 -24.22 -3.01
CA SER A 116 -11.12 -25.35 -3.94
C SER A 116 -12.42 -25.36 -4.77
N SER A 117 -13.57 -25.01 -4.17
CA SER A 117 -14.85 -24.97 -4.89
C SER A 117 -14.90 -23.87 -5.95
N THR A 118 -14.43 -22.65 -5.61
CA THR A 118 -14.34 -21.55 -6.56
C THR A 118 -13.33 -21.86 -7.67
N THR A 119 -12.19 -22.46 -7.34
CA THR A 119 -11.20 -22.90 -8.33
C THR A 119 -11.80 -23.90 -9.32
N PHE A 120 -12.54 -24.89 -8.82
CA PHE A 120 -13.25 -25.87 -9.66
C PHE A 120 -14.25 -25.19 -10.59
N GLN A 121 -15.05 -24.23 -10.10
CA GLN A 121 -16.00 -23.49 -10.93
C GLN A 121 -15.31 -22.69 -12.05
N ILE A 122 -14.22 -22.00 -11.73
CA ILE A 122 -13.45 -21.25 -12.74
C ILE A 122 -12.86 -22.20 -13.78
N VAL A 123 -12.20 -23.27 -13.35
CA VAL A 123 -11.57 -24.23 -14.27
C VAL A 123 -12.62 -24.96 -15.12
N SER A 124 -13.77 -25.31 -14.54
CA SER A 124 -14.89 -25.90 -15.29
C SER A 124 -15.41 -24.95 -16.36
N CYS A 125 -15.53 -23.66 -16.03
CA CYS A 125 -15.87 -22.66 -17.04
C CYS A 125 -14.77 -22.51 -18.10
N LEU A 126 -13.50 -22.50 -17.71
CA LEU A 126 -12.38 -22.41 -18.66
C LEU A 126 -12.36 -23.60 -19.62
N GLN A 127 -12.62 -24.81 -19.10
CA GLN A 127 -12.74 -26.02 -19.91
C GLN A 127 -13.89 -25.89 -20.93
N GLN A 128 -15.08 -25.50 -20.47
CA GLN A 128 -16.22 -25.25 -21.36
C GLN A 128 -15.88 -24.18 -22.41
N LEU A 129 -15.20 -23.11 -22.00
CA LEU A 129 -14.77 -22.04 -22.90
C LEU A 129 -13.76 -22.56 -23.92
N ALA A 130 -12.77 -23.36 -23.51
CA ALA A 130 -11.79 -23.96 -24.40
C ALA A 130 -12.45 -24.82 -25.49
N HIS A 131 -13.42 -25.67 -25.10
CA HIS A 131 -14.15 -26.53 -26.04
C HIS A 131 -15.11 -25.75 -26.95
N ILE A 132 -15.87 -24.79 -26.42
CA ILE A 132 -16.85 -24.03 -27.21
C ILE A 132 -16.16 -23.06 -28.18
N SER A 133 -15.10 -22.41 -27.71
CA SER A 133 -14.42 -21.37 -28.49
C SER A 133 -13.21 -21.88 -29.29
N GLU A 134 -12.90 -23.17 -29.22
CA GLU A 134 -11.68 -23.78 -29.80
C GLU A 134 -10.44 -22.96 -29.44
N SER A 135 -10.26 -22.68 -28.14
CA SER A 135 -9.16 -21.86 -27.61
C SER A 135 -8.17 -22.72 -26.83
N THR A 136 -6.87 -22.41 -26.94
CA THR A 136 -5.82 -23.04 -26.14
C THR A 136 -5.70 -22.31 -24.80
N ILE A 137 -5.99 -23.00 -23.70
CA ILE A 137 -5.86 -22.43 -22.36
C ILE A 137 -4.79 -23.22 -21.61
N LEU A 138 -3.66 -22.57 -21.33
CA LEU A 138 -2.62 -23.12 -20.47
C LEU A 138 -2.78 -22.53 -19.08
N VAL A 139 -3.07 -23.38 -18.11
CA VAL A 139 -3.23 -22.98 -16.71
C VAL A 139 -2.11 -23.59 -15.87
N SER A 140 -1.37 -22.74 -15.18
CA SER A 140 -0.47 -23.16 -14.10
C SER A 140 -1.29 -23.26 -12.81
N LEU A 141 -1.36 -24.48 -12.25
CA LEU A 141 -2.02 -24.74 -10.96
C LEU A 141 -1.03 -25.40 -10.00
N LEU A 142 -1.01 -24.88 -8.78
CA LEU A 142 -0.30 -25.49 -7.67
C LEU A 142 -1.28 -26.41 -6.92
N GLN A 143 -1.07 -27.73 -7.03
CA GLN A 143 -1.87 -28.79 -6.38
C GLN A 143 -3.39 -28.62 -6.50
N PRO A 144 -3.97 -28.80 -7.69
CA PRO A 144 -5.42 -28.79 -7.84
C PRO A 144 -6.08 -29.91 -7.02
N ALA A 145 -7.25 -29.61 -6.44
CA ALA A 145 -8.12 -30.62 -5.86
C ALA A 145 -8.44 -31.73 -6.89
N PRO A 146 -8.68 -32.99 -6.47
CA PRO A 146 -8.89 -34.10 -7.40
C PRO A 146 -9.97 -33.81 -8.45
N GLU A 147 -11.03 -33.10 -8.07
CA GLU A 147 -12.12 -32.71 -8.96
C GLU A 147 -11.65 -31.74 -10.04
N THR A 148 -10.84 -30.74 -9.65
CA THR A 148 -10.26 -29.75 -10.57
C THR A 148 -9.23 -30.39 -11.49
N TYR A 149 -8.41 -31.29 -10.96
CA TYR A 149 -7.43 -32.05 -11.73
C TYR A 149 -8.12 -32.89 -12.83
N GLN A 150 -9.30 -33.44 -12.55
CA GLN A 150 -10.04 -34.25 -13.51
C GLN A 150 -10.53 -33.48 -14.74
N LEU A 151 -10.67 -32.15 -14.66
CA LEU A 151 -11.14 -31.28 -15.74
C LEU A 151 -10.09 -31.02 -16.84
N PHE A 152 -8.82 -31.37 -16.61
CA PHE A 152 -7.75 -31.17 -17.58
C PHE A 152 -7.63 -32.33 -18.57
N ASP A 153 -7.46 -31.99 -19.84
CA ASP A 153 -7.21 -32.95 -20.93
C ASP A 153 -5.75 -33.44 -20.90
N ASP A 154 -4.80 -32.50 -20.86
CA ASP A 154 -3.35 -32.73 -20.84
C ASP A 154 -2.69 -32.11 -19.60
N ILE A 155 -1.59 -32.73 -19.15
CA ILE A 155 -0.80 -32.28 -17.99
C ILE A 155 0.65 -32.04 -18.41
N ILE A 156 1.20 -30.89 -18.02
CA ILE A 156 2.64 -30.58 -18.09
C ILE A 156 3.17 -30.56 -16.66
N LEU A 157 4.05 -31.51 -16.33
CA LEU A 157 4.73 -31.60 -15.04
C LEU A 157 6.17 -31.13 -15.18
N MET A 158 6.55 -30.10 -14.41
CA MET A 158 7.89 -29.51 -14.45
C MET A 158 8.59 -29.59 -13.09
N ALA A 159 9.90 -29.86 -13.11
CA ALA A 159 10.77 -29.75 -11.95
C ALA A 159 12.17 -29.29 -12.37
N GLU A 160 12.82 -28.45 -11.56
CA GLU A 160 14.19 -27.97 -11.79
C GLU A 160 14.44 -27.36 -13.20
N GLY A 161 13.39 -26.76 -13.80
CA GLY A 161 13.44 -26.18 -15.15
C GLY A 161 13.29 -27.19 -16.29
N GLN A 162 13.08 -28.48 -16.00
CA GLN A 162 12.88 -29.55 -16.97
C GLN A 162 11.43 -30.05 -16.98
N ILE A 163 10.98 -30.59 -18.12
CA ILE A 163 9.67 -31.24 -18.26
C ILE A 163 9.85 -32.72 -17.88
N VAL A 164 9.24 -33.11 -16.77
CA VAL A 164 9.23 -34.49 -16.26
C VAL A 164 8.21 -35.33 -17.03
N TYR A 165 7.06 -34.75 -17.37
CA TYR A 165 6.00 -35.40 -18.14
C TYR A 165 5.19 -34.36 -18.91
N HIS A 166 4.81 -34.68 -20.15
CA HIS A 166 3.84 -33.92 -20.94
C HIS A 166 2.96 -34.87 -21.75
N GLY A 167 1.65 -34.83 -21.52
CA GLY A 167 0.69 -35.60 -22.32
C GLY A 167 -0.64 -35.83 -21.58
N PRO A 168 -1.45 -36.78 -22.06
CA PRO A 168 -2.79 -37.03 -21.54
C PRO A 168 -2.77 -37.38 -20.06
N LYS A 169 -3.74 -36.83 -19.31
CA LYS A 169 -3.92 -37.11 -17.88
C LYS A 169 -4.06 -38.61 -17.57
N SER A 170 -4.72 -39.38 -18.45
CA SER A 170 -4.95 -40.82 -18.24
C SER A 170 -3.68 -41.67 -18.19
N CYS A 171 -2.57 -41.20 -18.77
CA CYS A 171 -1.32 -41.96 -18.90
C CYS A 171 -0.27 -41.62 -17.83
N ILE A 172 -0.49 -40.58 -17.02
CA ILE A 172 0.54 -40.10 -16.08
C ILE A 172 0.74 -41.05 -14.89
N MET A 173 -0.34 -41.63 -14.35
CA MET A 173 -0.25 -42.54 -13.21
C MET A 173 0.44 -43.85 -13.59
N SER A 174 0.13 -44.39 -14.77
CA SER A 174 0.82 -45.57 -15.30
C SER A 174 2.31 -45.31 -15.58
N PHE A 175 2.67 -44.09 -15.99
CA PHE A 175 4.07 -43.68 -16.11
C PHE A 175 4.82 -43.74 -14.76
N PHE A 176 4.27 -43.17 -13.69
CA PHE A 176 4.93 -43.22 -12.37
C PHE A 176 4.93 -44.62 -11.76
N GLU A 177 3.90 -45.44 -11.99
CA GLU A 177 3.89 -46.86 -11.63
C GLU A 177 5.00 -47.63 -12.35
N SER A 178 5.21 -47.38 -13.64
CA SER A 178 6.32 -47.97 -14.40
C SER A 178 7.70 -47.55 -13.84
N CYS A 179 7.77 -46.36 -13.22
CA CYS A 179 8.97 -45.86 -12.55
C CYS A 179 9.20 -46.47 -11.16
N GLY A 180 8.24 -47.21 -10.60
CA GLY A 180 8.33 -47.87 -9.28
C GLY A 180 7.51 -47.21 -8.16
N PHE A 181 6.75 -46.15 -8.45
CA PHE A 181 6.00 -45.36 -7.47
C PHE A 181 4.49 -45.58 -7.60
N LYS A 182 3.80 -45.84 -6.49
CA LYS A 182 2.35 -46.07 -6.49
C LYS A 182 1.61 -45.08 -5.59
N CYS A 183 0.52 -44.52 -6.09
CA CYS A 183 -0.33 -43.59 -5.34
C CYS A 183 -1.22 -44.34 -4.32
N PRO A 184 -1.28 -43.91 -3.05
CA PRO A 184 -2.22 -44.43 -2.05
C PRO A 184 -3.68 -44.10 -2.40
N GLY A 185 -4.62 -44.99 -2.04
CA GLY A 185 -6.03 -44.87 -2.48
C GLY A 185 -6.82 -43.64 -1.98
N ARG A 186 -6.43 -43.02 -0.86
CA ARG A 186 -7.06 -41.80 -0.31
C ARG A 186 -6.23 -40.52 -0.55
N LYS A 187 -5.18 -40.60 -1.36
CA LYS A 187 -4.35 -39.45 -1.70
C LYS A 187 -4.77 -38.87 -3.05
N GLY A 188 -4.75 -37.54 -3.18
CA GLY A 188 -5.02 -36.88 -4.44
C GLY A 188 -3.92 -37.13 -5.47
N ASP A 189 -4.29 -37.35 -6.74
CA ASP A 189 -3.34 -37.59 -7.84
C ASP A 189 -2.33 -36.45 -7.96
N ALA A 190 -2.80 -35.20 -7.93
CA ALA A 190 -1.94 -34.02 -8.04
C ALA A 190 -0.94 -33.88 -6.87
N ASP A 191 -1.34 -34.27 -5.66
CA ASP A 191 -0.49 -34.21 -4.46
C ASP A 191 0.63 -35.25 -4.56
N PHE A 192 0.28 -36.47 -4.96
CA PHE A 192 1.25 -37.53 -5.25
C PHE A 192 2.28 -37.10 -6.29
N LEU A 193 1.86 -36.51 -7.42
CA LEU A 193 2.75 -36.09 -8.50
C LEU A 193 3.76 -35.01 -8.08
N GLN A 194 3.41 -34.16 -7.12
CA GLN A 194 4.34 -33.17 -6.60
C GLN A 194 5.28 -33.75 -5.53
N GLU A 195 4.77 -34.59 -4.64
CA GLU A 195 5.58 -35.16 -3.56
C GLU A 195 6.55 -36.25 -4.04
N VAL A 196 6.21 -37.00 -5.09
CA VAL A 196 7.12 -37.98 -5.69
C VAL A 196 8.40 -37.33 -6.26
N LEU A 197 8.37 -36.03 -6.55
CA LEU A 197 9.54 -35.27 -7.00
C LEU A 197 10.34 -34.66 -5.81
N SER A 198 9.79 -34.72 -4.60
CA SER A 198 10.40 -34.16 -3.39
C SER A 198 11.34 -35.16 -2.72
N LYS A 199 12.56 -34.72 -2.38
CA LYS A 199 13.55 -35.56 -1.68
C LYS A 199 13.10 -36.04 -0.30
N LYS A 200 12.27 -35.26 0.41
CA LYS A 200 11.77 -35.63 1.74
C LYS A 200 10.63 -36.64 1.70
N ASP A 201 9.86 -36.65 0.62
CA ASP A 201 8.56 -37.30 0.55
C ASP A 201 8.55 -38.50 -0.42
N GLN A 202 9.47 -38.56 -1.39
CA GLN A 202 9.50 -39.61 -2.43
C GLN A 202 9.60 -41.05 -1.87
N GLN A 203 10.25 -41.24 -0.71
CA GLN A 203 10.42 -42.57 -0.10
C GLN A 203 9.08 -43.23 0.25
N GLN A 204 8.06 -42.47 0.66
CA GLN A 204 6.79 -43.02 1.14
C GLN A 204 5.95 -43.68 0.04
N TYR A 205 6.28 -43.41 -1.23
CA TYR A 205 5.56 -43.91 -2.41
C TYR A 205 6.22 -45.11 -3.10
N TRP A 206 7.37 -45.54 -2.60
CA TRP A 206 8.11 -46.65 -3.19
C TRP A 206 7.34 -47.96 -3.03
N SER A 207 6.99 -48.60 -4.15
CA SER A 207 6.14 -49.80 -4.16
C SER A 207 6.91 -51.11 -4.33
N ARG A 208 8.16 -51.04 -4.79
CA ARG A 208 8.99 -52.22 -5.05
C ARG A 208 9.66 -52.70 -3.77
N THR A 209 8.96 -53.57 -3.05
CA THR A 209 9.44 -54.16 -1.79
C THR A 209 10.69 -55.04 -1.93
N GLU A 210 11.03 -55.47 -3.15
CA GLU A 210 12.23 -56.28 -3.45
C GLU A 210 13.49 -55.43 -3.72
N GLU A 211 13.35 -54.14 -4.04
CA GLU A 211 14.46 -53.22 -4.34
C GLU A 211 14.61 -52.17 -3.23
N GLY A 212 15.83 -51.92 -2.76
CA GLY A 212 16.11 -50.84 -1.81
C GLY A 212 15.82 -49.48 -2.43
N TYR A 213 15.13 -48.60 -1.69
CA TYR A 213 14.81 -47.25 -2.17
C TYR A 213 16.09 -46.42 -2.34
N ASN A 214 16.28 -45.89 -3.55
CA ASN A 214 17.25 -44.84 -3.86
C ASN A 214 16.50 -43.63 -4.44
N PHE A 215 16.94 -42.42 -4.08
CA PHE A 215 16.33 -41.19 -4.60
C PHE A 215 16.51 -41.10 -6.12
N VAL A 216 15.38 -41.03 -6.85
CA VAL A 216 15.34 -40.88 -8.31
C VAL A 216 15.41 -39.38 -8.63
N THR A 217 16.44 -38.98 -9.37
CA THR A 217 16.64 -37.57 -9.73
C THR A 217 15.70 -37.13 -10.85
N VAL A 218 15.51 -35.82 -11.00
CA VAL A 218 14.66 -35.23 -12.05
C VAL A 218 15.16 -35.63 -13.45
N ASP A 219 16.48 -35.59 -13.69
CA ASP A 219 17.07 -36.01 -14.97
C ASP A 219 16.70 -37.46 -15.34
N GLN A 220 16.71 -38.37 -14.36
CA GLN A 220 16.34 -39.77 -14.57
C GLN A 220 14.86 -39.92 -14.94
N PHE A 221 13.97 -39.11 -14.36
CA PHE A 221 12.57 -39.10 -14.77
C PHE A 221 12.40 -38.56 -16.20
N CYS A 222 13.14 -37.50 -16.56
CA CYS A 222 13.10 -36.93 -17.91
C CYS A 222 13.58 -37.93 -18.97
N ASP A 223 14.65 -38.69 -18.70
CA ASP A 223 15.14 -39.72 -19.62
C ASP A 223 14.13 -40.87 -19.76
N LYS A 224 13.50 -41.30 -18.66
CA LYS A 224 12.40 -42.27 -18.69
C LYS A 224 11.19 -41.75 -19.47
N PHE A 225 10.86 -40.48 -19.37
CA PHE A 225 9.75 -39.88 -20.12
C PHE A 225 10.04 -39.82 -21.62
N LYS A 226 11.24 -39.40 -22.04
CA LYS A 226 11.66 -39.42 -23.46
C LYS A 226 11.59 -40.84 -24.05
N ALA A 227 11.90 -41.86 -23.25
CA ALA A 227 11.80 -43.26 -23.64
C ALA A 227 10.35 -43.81 -23.64
N SER A 228 9.42 -43.14 -22.96
CA SER A 228 8.02 -43.57 -22.85
C SER A 228 7.23 -43.35 -24.14
N GLN A 229 6.14 -44.11 -24.32
CA GLN A 229 5.25 -43.98 -25.48
C GLN A 229 4.69 -42.56 -25.63
N SER A 230 4.29 -41.92 -24.52
CA SER A 230 3.76 -40.55 -24.53
C SER A 230 4.81 -39.54 -25.01
N GLY A 231 6.06 -39.68 -24.56
CA GLY A 231 7.17 -38.82 -24.99
C GLY A 231 7.49 -38.96 -26.48
N GLN A 232 7.48 -40.20 -27.01
CA GLN A 232 7.70 -40.45 -28.44
C GLN A 232 6.56 -39.91 -29.33
N ASN A 233 5.31 -40.07 -28.89
CA ASN A 233 4.14 -39.54 -29.61
C ASN A 233 4.20 -38.02 -29.72
N LEU A 234 4.48 -37.33 -28.60
CA LEU A 234 4.63 -35.88 -28.57
C LEU A 234 5.77 -35.41 -29.48
N ALA A 235 6.93 -36.09 -29.45
CA ALA A 235 8.03 -35.79 -30.35
C ALA A 235 7.62 -35.94 -31.82
N GLY A 236 6.85 -36.98 -32.16
CA GLY A 236 6.29 -37.19 -33.50
C GLY A 236 5.29 -36.13 -33.95
N GLU A 237 4.49 -35.58 -33.02
CA GLU A 237 3.55 -34.49 -33.31
C GLU A 237 4.27 -33.15 -33.53
N LEU A 238 5.26 -32.83 -32.68
CA LEU A 238 6.07 -31.62 -32.81
C LEU A 238 6.91 -31.60 -34.11
N LEU A 239 7.21 -32.77 -34.68
CA LEU A 239 7.91 -32.90 -35.97
C LEU A 239 7.01 -32.61 -37.18
N LYS A 240 5.68 -32.57 -37.04
CA LYS A 240 4.76 -32.24 -38.14
C LYS A 240 4.66 -30.71 -38.31
N PRO A 241 5.14 -30.12 -39.41
CA PRO A 241 5.02 -28.69 -39.63
C PRO A 241 3.54 -28.28 -39.79
N TYR A 242 3.17 -27.13 -39.22
CA TYR A 242 1.84 -26.56 -39.37
C TYR A 242 1.62 -26.11 -40.82
N ASP A 243 0.50 -26.55 -41.42
CA ASP A 243 0.12 -26.21 -42.79
C ASP A 243 -0.60 -24.85 -42.81
N GLU A 244 0.12 -23.78 -43.13
CA GLU A 244 -0.41 -22.40 -43.18
C GLU A 244 -1.63 -22.27 -44.10
N SER A 245 -1.79 -23.15 -45.10
CA SER A 245 -2.91 -23.12 -46.04
C SER A 245 -4.27 -23.50 -45.43
N LYS A 246 -4.28 -24.12 -44.24
CA LYS A 246 -5.50 -24.49 -43.50
C LYS A 246 -5.93 -23.44 -42.48
N GLY A 247 -5.10 -22.43 -42.21
CA GLY A 247 -5.41 -21.33 -41.30
C GLY A 247 -6.32 -20.30 -41.95
N HIS A 248 -7.36 -19.84 -41.26
CA HIS A 248 -8.16 -18.70 -41.73
C HIS A 248 -7.27 -17.44 -41.78
N ASN A 249 -7.32 -16.64 -42.85
CA ASN A 249 -6.52 -15.39 -42.98
C ASN A 249 -6.70 -14.38 -41.82
N ASN A 250 -7.80 -14.49 -41.06
CA ASN A 250 -8.11 -13.67 -39.89
C ASN A 250 -7.82 -14.38 -38.54
N ALA A 251 -7.16 -15.54 -38.53
CA ALA A 251 -6.83 -16.28 -37.31
C ALA A 251 -5.73 -15.60 -36.47
N LEU A 252 -4.89 -14.77 -37.10
CA LEU A 252 -3.86 -13.95 -36.45
C LEU A 252 -4.21 -12.47 -36.66
N SER A 253 -4.48 -11.73 -35.58
CA SER A 253 -4.63 -10.28 -35.64
C SER A 253 -3.27 -9.63 -35.88
N PHE A 254 -3.12 -8.89 -36.98
CA PHE A 254 -1.91 -8.13 -37.27
C PHE A 254 -1.90 -6.73 -36.61
N SER A 255 -3.01 -6.32 -35.98
CA SER A 255 -3.07 -5.07 -35.21
C SER A 255 -2.79 -5.33 -33.73
N ILE A 256 -1.89 -4.52 -33.16
CA ILE A 256 -1.51 -4.57 -31.73
C ILE A 256 -2.70 -4.21 -30.83
N TYR A 257 -3.58 -3.29 -31.28
CA TYR A 257 -4.76 -2.85 -30.55
C TYR A 257 -6.03 -3.22 -31.33
N SER A 258 -7.09 -3.60 -30.60
CA SER A 258 -8.39 -3.97 -31.21
C SER A 258 -9.22 -2.75 -31.63
N LEU A 259 -9.17 -1.67 -30.85
CA LEU A 259 -9.93 -0.45 -31.12
C LEU A 259 -9.20 0.55 -32.03
N SER A 260 -9.99 1.41 -32.69
CA SER A 260 -9.46 2.58 -33.39
C SER A 260 -8.80 3.56 -32.41
N ARG A 261 -7.86 4.38 -32.91
CA ARG A 261 -7.16 5.37 -32.07
C ARG A 261 -8.11 6.35 -31.36
N TRP A 262 -9.22 6.72 -32.01
CA TRP A 262 -10.22 7.62 -31.42
C TRP A 262 -11.07 6.92 -30.35
N ASP A 263 -11.42 5.67 -30.56
CA ASP A 263 -12.20 4.90 -29.58
C ASP A 263 -11.37 4.56 -28.34
N LEU A 264 -10.07 4.28 -28.50
CA LEU A 264 -9.13 4.15 -27.38
C LEU A 264 -9.11 5.41 -26.50
N LEU A 265 -9.02 6.59 -27.14
CA LEU A 265 -9.03 7.87 -26.44
C LEU A 265 -10.37 8.09 -25.71
N LYS A 266 -11.50 7.83 -26.39
CA LYS A 266 -12.85 7.97 -25.82
C LYS A 266 -13.06 7.05 -24.61
N ALA A 267 -12.59 5.81 -24.68
CA ALA A 267 -12.68 4.84 -23.59
C ALA A 267 -11.80 5.26 -22.39
N CYS A 268 -10.56 5.70 -22.63
CA CYS A 268 -9.69 6.23 -21.58
C CYS A 268 -10.30 7.49 -20.93
N PHE A 269 -10.90 8.37 -21.72
CA PHE A 269 -11.56 9.59 -21.24
C PHE A 269 -12.75 9.28 -20.32
N ALA A 270 -13.60 8.33 -20.71
CA ALA A 270 -14.73 7.90 -19.90
C ALA A 270 -14.28 7.30 -18.55
N ARG A 271 -13.18 6.55 -18.53
CA ARG A 271 -12.61 5.98 -17.30
C ARG A 271 -12.09 7.05 -16.36
N GLU A 272 -11.25 7.95 -16.86
CA GLU A 272 -10.65 8.98 -16.00
C GLU A 272 -11.73 9.92 -15.43
N LEU A 273 -12.77 10.23 -16.21
CA LEU A 273 -13.93 10.97 -15.71
C LEU A 273 -14.67 10.22 -14.59
N LEU A 274 -14.84 8.91 -14.72
CA LEU A 274 -15.45 8.05 -13.70
C LEU A 274 -14.61 8.01 -12.42
N LEU A 275 -13.30 7.83 -12.54
CA LEU A 275 -12.37 7.84 -11.40
C LEU A 275 -12.39 9.20 -10.67
N MET A 276 -12.42 10.29 -11.44
CA MET A 276 -12.55 11.64 -10.88
C MET A 276 -13.87 11.83 -10.13
N LYS A 277 -14.98 11.32 -10.64
CA LYS A 277 -16.30 11.35 -9.95
C LYS A 277 -16.27 10.54 -8.64
N ARG A 278 -15.66 9.35 -8.63
CA ARG A 278 -15.54 8.51 -7.43
C ARG A 278 -14.64 9.15 -6.37
N ASN A 279 -13.62 9.87 -6.80
CA ASN A 279 -12.69 10.60 -5.93
C ASN A 279 -13.05 12.08 -5.76
N ALA A 280 -14.30 12.48 -6.06
CA ALA A 280 -14.75 13.87 -6.01
C ALA A 280 -14.49 14.54 -4.66
N PHE A 281 -14.56 13.78 -3.55
CA PHE A 281 -14.25 14.26 -2.21
C PHE A 281 -12.87 14.94 -2.12
N ILE A 282 -11.85 14.40 -2.78
CA ILE A 282 -10.48 14.92 -2.74
C ILE A 282 -10.42 16.30 -3.41
N TYR A 283 -11.05 16.44 -4.58
CA TYR A 283 -11.12 17.70 -5.30
C TYR A 283 -11.96 18.75 -4.57
N ILE A 284 -13.10 18.35 -4.01
CA ILE A 284 -13.95 19.23 -3.20
C ILE A 284 -13.18 19.75 -1.98
N ALA A 285 -12.49 18.85 -1.25
CA ALA A 285 -11.68 19.23 -0.09
C ALA A 285 -10.57 20.22 -0.46
N LYS A 286 -9.91 20.02 -1.61
CA LYS A 286 -8.91 20.97 -2.15
C LYS A 286 -9.50 22.34 -2.48
N THR A 287 -10.64 22.39 -3.17
CA THR A 287 -11.29 23.67 -3.49
C THR A 287 -11.72 24.42 -2.23
N ILE A 288 -12.24 23.72 -1.22
CA ILE A 288 -12.60 24.31 0.07
C ILE A 288 -11.35 24.85 0.78
N GLN A 289 -10.27 24.06 0.84
CA GLN A 289 -8.99 24.47 1.41
C GLN A 289 -8.46 25.74 0.73
N LEU A 290 -8.46 25.78 -0.61
CA LEU A 290 -8.00 26.92 -1.39
C LEU A 290 -8.85 28.17 -1.13
N GLY A 291 -10.18 28.02 -1.06
CA GLY A 291 -11.09 29.11 -0.72
C GLY A 291 -10.84 29.68 0.67
N LEU A 292 -10.66 28.82 1.68
CA LEU A 292 -10.33 29.26 3.05
C LEU A 292 -9.01 30.02 3.10
N LEU A 293 -8.00 29.54 2.38
CA LEU A 293 -6.70 30.21 2.29
C LEU A 293 -6.77 31.54 1.54
N ALA A 294 -7.62 31.65 0.51
CA ALA A 294 -7.88 32.92 -0.19
C ALA A 294 -8.50 33.96 0.74
N VAL A 295 -9.44 33.56 1.61
CA VAL A 295 -10.05 34.45 2.62
C VAL A 295 -9.00 34.91 3.64
N ILE A 296 -8.17 34.00 4.16
CA ILE A 296 -7.10 34.37 5.10
C ILE A 296 -6.15 35.36 4.43
N THR A 297 -5.71 35.08 3.20
CA THR A 297 -4.79 35.95 2.46
C THR A 297 -5.40 37.32 2.18
N GLY A 298 -6.64 37.35 1.69
CA GLY A 298 -7.35 38.61 1.42
C GLY A 298 -7.58 39.47 2.66
N THR A 299 -7.77 38.85 3.83
CA THR A 299 -7.94 39.58 5.10
C THR A 299 -6.61 40.01 5.74
N VAL A 300 -5.50 39.37 5.39
CA VAL A 300 -4.15 39.84 5.76
C VAL A 300 -3.77 41.08 4.96
N PHE A 301 -3.99 41.05 3.65
CA PHE A 301 -3.68 42.16 2.72
C PHE A 301 -4.87 43.11 2.51
N LEU A 302 -5.60 43.43 3.56
CA LEU A 302 -6.91 44.08 3.42
C LEU A 302 -6.83 45.50 2.80
N ARG A 303 -7.63 45.75 1.76
CA ARG A 303 -7.64 46.99 0.96
C ARG A 303 -7.61 48.29 1.77
N THR A 304 -8.33 48.38 2.90
CA THR A 304 -8.42 49.63 3.68
C THR A 304 -7.10 50.04 4.34
N ARG A 305 -6.08 49.17 4.31
CA ARG A 305 -4.74 49.41 4.85
C ARG A 305 -3.67 49.61 3.78
N MET A 306 -4.02 49.50 2.50
CA MET A 306 -3.07 49.51 1.39
C MET A 306 -3.18 50.83 0.61
N SER A 307 -2.24 51.76 0.81
CA SER A 307 -2.12 53.01 0.04
C SER A 307 -1.19 52.85 -1.18
N VAL A 308 -1.17 53.84 -2.08
CA VAL A 308 -0.33 53.84 -3.29
C VAL A 308 1.02 54.51 -3.00
N ASP A 309 1.87 53.80 -2.24
CA ASP A 309 3.20 54.28 -1.83
C ASP A 309 4.29 53.22 -2.07
N ARG A 310 5.57 53.62 -1.98
CA ARG A 310 6.73 52.73 -2.22
C ARG A 310 6.78 51.52 -1.27
N ILE A 311 6.38 51.69 -0.01
CA ILE A 311 6.35 50.61 1.00
C ILE A 311 5.21 49.62 0.68
N HIS A 312 4.02 50.14 0.38
CA HIS A 312 2.84 49.32 0.07
C HIS A 312 2.94 48.62 -1.29
N ALA A 313 3.69 49.18 -2.25
CA ALA A 313 4.03 48.51 -3.50
C ALA A 313 4.73 47.16 -3.27
N ASN A 314 5.67 47.08 -2.32
CA ASN A 314 6.32 45.82 -1.97
C ASN A 314 5.32 44.79 -1.39
N TYR A 315 4.27 45.24 -0.68
CA TYR A 315 3.22 44.34 -0.20
C TYR A 315 2.30 43.83 -1.32
N TYR A 316 1.92 44.69 -2.28
CA TYR A 316 1.21 44.23 -3.48
C TYR A 316 2.05 43.24 -4.29
N MET A 317 3.36 43.46 -4.37
CA MET A 317 4.28 42.50 -5.01
C MET A 317 4.32 41.17 -4.25
N GLY A 318 4.47 41.24 -2.92
CA GLY A 318 4.49 40.06 -2.05
C GLY A 318 3.18 39.25 -2.13
N SER A 319 2.02 39.91 -2.26
CA SER A 319 0.74 39.22 -2.40
C SER A 319 0.58 38.51 -3.76
N LEU A 320 1.07 39.12 -4.84
CA LEU A 320 1.10 38.48 -6.17
C LEU A 320 2.05 37.28 -6.20
N PHE A 321 3.25 37.43 -5.65
CA PHE A 321 4.21 36.33 -5.52
C PHE A 321 3.66 35.18 -4.66
N TYR A 322 3.02 35.50 -3.53
CA TYR A 322 2.39 34.50 -2.67
C TYR A 322 1.30 33.70 -3.40
N ALA A 323 0.48 34.37 -4.22
CA ALA A 323 -0.54 33.69 -5.03
C ALA A 323 0.08 32.68 -6.01
N LEU A 324 1.19 33.03 -6.67
CA LEU A 324 1.90 32.11 -7.56
C LEU A 324 2.50 30.93 -6.78
N LEU A 325 3.18 31.19 -5.66
CA LEU A 325 3.80 30.17 -4.84
C LEU A 325 2.77 29.17 -4.30
N LEU A 326 1.62 29.68 -3.85
CA LEU A 326 0.52 28.87 -3.34
C LEU A 326 -0.02 27.89 -4.39
N LEU A 327 -0.21 28.36 -5.62
CA LEU A 327 -0.63 27.50 -6.73
C LEU A 327 0.43 26.45 -7.07
N MET A 328 1.72 26.77 -6.93
CA MET A 328 2.80 25.80 -7.09
C MET A 328 2.75 24.70 -6.02
N VAL A 329 2.58 25.06 -4.75
CA VAL A 329 2.52 24.10 -3.63
C VAL A 329 1.28 23.20 -3.74
N ASN A 330 0.17 23.69 -4.28
CA ASN A 330 -1.04 22.89 -4.52
C ASN A 330 -0.88 21.79 -5.57
N GLY A 331 0.23 21.77 -6.31
CA GLY A 331 0.58 20.69 -7.23
C GLY A 331 1.09 19.41 -6.55
N PHE A 332 1.60 19.47 -5.31
CA PHE A 332 2.18 18.29 -4.64
C PHE A 332 1.22 17.10 -4.50
N PRO A 333 -0.07 17.26 -4.15
CA PRO A 333 -0.95 16.10 -4.07
C PRO A 333 -1.22 15.42 -5.43
N GLU A 334 -1.03 16.12 -6.55
CA GLU A 334 -1.17 15.53 -7.90
C GLU A 334 -0.04 14.53 -8.20
N LEU A 335 1.17 14.81 -7.73
CA LEU A 335 2.30 13.88 -7.77
C LEU A 335 1.94 12.55 -7.08
N ALA A 336 1.40 12.64 -5.86
CA ALA A 336 1.01 11.48 -5.06
C ALA A 336 -0.06 10.63 -5.76
N MET A 337 -1.14 11.28 -6.24
CA MET A 337 -2.23 10.60 -6.94
C MET A 337 -1.79 9.92 -8.23
N THR A 338 -0.85 10.53 -8.96
CA THR A 338 -0.32 9.95 -10.20
C THR A 338 0.48 8.68 -9.90
N ILE A 339 1.40 8.73 -8.92
CA ILE A 339 2.24 7.57 -8.54
C ILE A 339 1.38 6.38 -8.10
N ASP A 340 0.34 6.60 -7.30
CA ASP A 340 -0.58 5.54 -6.86
C ASP A 340 -1.28 4.83 -8.03
N SER A 341 -1.48 5.52 -9.17
CA SER A 341 -2.14 4.98 -10.36
C SER A 341 -1.20 4.26 -11.34
N LEU A 342 0.12 4.48 -11.23
CA LEU A 342 1.11 3.94 -12.17
C LEU A 342 1.15 2.41 -12.23
N PRO A 343 1.05 1.64 -11.13
CA PRO A 343 1.11 0.18 -11.19
C PRO A 343 0.01 -0.43 -12.07
N VAL A 344 -1.23 0.10 -11.95
CA VAL A 344 -2.37 -0.35 -12.77
C VAL A 344 -2.18 0.06 -14.23
N PHE A 345 -1.68 1.28 -14.47
CA PHE A 345 -1.37 1.74 -15.82
C PHE A 345 -0.35 0.83 -16.51
N TYR A 346 0.76 0.48 -15.84
CA TYR A 346 1.80 -0.35 -16.45
C TYR A 346 1.31 -1.77 -16.72
N LYS A 347 0.54 -2.38 -15.81
CA LYS A 347 -0.12 -3.67 -16.06
C LYS A 347 -0.92 -3.62 -17.37
N GLN A 348 -1.83 -2.67 -17.49
CA GLN A 348 -2.72 -2.56 -18.66
C GLN A 348 -1.99 -2.19 -19.96
N ARG A 349 -0.91 -1.40 -19.86
CA ARG A 349 -0.05 -1.07 -21.00
C ARG A 349 0.71 -2.31 -21.49
N ASP A 350 1.27 -3.08 -20.55
CA ASP A 350 2.05 -4.28 -20.86
C ASP A 350 1.13 -5.41 -21.40
N ASP A 351 -0.15 -5.42 -21.00
CA ASP A 351 -1.23 -6.23 -21.58
C ASP A 351 -1.80 -5.66 -22.90
N TYR A 352 -1.19 -4.60 -23.45
CA TYR A 352 -1.58 -3.94 -24.71
C TYR A 352 -3.04 -3.43 -24.76
N PHE A 353 -3.65 -3.05 -23.62
CA PHE A 353 -4.99 -2.45 -23.64
C PHE A 353 -4.96 -1.10 -24.37
N TYR A 354 -4.01 -0.24 -24.03
CA TYR A 354 -3.85 1.06 -24.67
C TYR A 354 -2.40 1.59 -24.60
N PRO A 355 -1.98 2.41 -25.57
CA PRO A 355 -0.68 3.06 -25.54
C PRO A 355 -0.63 4.23 -24.52
N ALA A 356 0.57 4.61 -24.09
CA ALA A 356 0.76 5.65 -23.08
C ALA A 356 0.12 7.01 -23.41
N TRP A 357 0.11 7.41 -24.70
CA TRP A 357 -0.50 8.69 -25.11
C TRP A 357 -2.02 8.72 -24.91
N ALA A 358 -2.70 7.57 -25.05
CA ALA A 358 -4.15 7.47 -24.90
C ALA A 358 -4.59 7.68 -23.43
N TYR A 359 -3.71 7.40 -22.48
CA TYR A 359 -3.89 7.70 -21.07
C TYR A 359 -3.44 9.13 -20.70
N ALA A 360 -2.33 9.61 -21.29
CA ALA A 360 -1.76 10.91 -20.95
C ALA A 360 -2.66 12.09 -21.36
N ILE A 361 -3.32 12.02 -22.52
CA ILE A 361 -4.17 13.11 -23.04
C ILE A 361 -5.41 13.35 -22.15
N PRO A 362 -6.25 12.34 -21.83
CA PRO A 362 -7.39 12.55 -20.93
C PRO A 362 -6.98 13.02 -19.54
N SER A 363 -5.88 12.49 -19.01
CA SER A 363 -5.34 12.88 -17.70
C SER A 363 -5.01 14.37 -17.62
N PHE A 364 -4.61 14.99 -18.74
CA PHE A 364 -4.40 16.43 -18.84
C PHE A 364 -5.71 17.20 -19.03
N ILE A 365 -6.51 16.83 -20.03
CA ILE A 365 -7.70 17.60 -20.43
C ILE A 365 -8.72 17.68 -19.29
N LEU A 366 -8.93 16.59 -18.56
CA LEU A 366 -9.90 16.54 -17.45
C LEU A 366 -9.51 17.43 -16.25
N LYS A 367 -8.23 17.81 -16.14
CA LYS A 367 -7.74 18.69 -15.07
C LYS A 367 -7.90 20.17 -15.40
N ILE A 368 -8.09 20.53 -16.67
CA ILE A 368 -8.28 21.93 -17.09
C ILE A 368 -9.51 22.57 -16.40
N PRO A 369 -10.71 21.94 -16.39
CA PRO A 369 -11.86 22.52 -15.68
C PRO A 369 -11.63 22.65 -14.18
N VAL A 370 -10.95 21.69 -13.54
CA VAL A 370 -10.62 21.75 -12.11
C VAL A 370 -9.72 22.94 -11.81
N SER A 371 -8.66 23.10 -12.62
CA SER A 371 -7.73 24.21 -12.52
C SER A 371 -8.42 25.56 -12.70
N LEU A 372 -9.39 25.64 -13.62
CA LEU A 372 -10.20 26.84 -13.85
C LEU A 372 -11.05 27.18 -12.62
N VAL A 373 -11.78 26.20 -12.06
CA VAL A 373 -12.62 26.40 -10.87
C VAL A 373 -11.78 26.87 -9.67
N GLU A 374 -10.63 26.24 -9.44
CA GLU A 374 -9.72 26.62 -8.36
C GLU A 374 -9.15 28.04 -8.55
N SER A 375 -8.77 28.39 -9.77
CA SER A 375 -8.25 29.72 -10.09
C SER A 375 -9.32 30.80 -9.93
N VAL A 376 -10.55 30.55 -10.41
CA VAL A 376 -11.69 31.45 -10.25
C VAL A 376 -12.05 31.65 -8.78
N ALA A 377 -12.05 30.57 -7.98
CA ALA A 377 -12.33 30.65 -6.56
C ALA A 377 -11.28 31.53 -5.84
N TRP A 378 -9.99 31.33 -6.14
CA TRP A 378 -8.91 32.15 -5.58
C TRP A 378 -8.99 33.62 -6.00
N THR A 379 -9.11 33.91 -7.29
CA THR A 379 -9.08 35.31 -7.77
C THR A 379 -10.30 36.09 -7.33
N THR A 380 -11.49 35.50 -7.39
CA THR A 380 -12.74 36.21 -7.05
C THR A 380 -12.75 36.66 -5.60
N ILE A 381 -12.25 35.80 -4.69
CA ILE A 381 -12.15 36.11 -3.27
C ILE A 381 -11.02 37.12 -3.02
N SER A 382 -9.80 36.82 -3.48
CA SER A 382 -8.61 37.59 -3.14
C SER A 382 -8.57 38.97 -3.80
N TYR A 383 -9.05 39.11 -5.04
CA TYR A 383 -8.73 40.27 -5.88
C TYR A 383 -9.29 41.59 -5.32
N TYR A 384 -10.58 41.56 -4.98
CA TYR A 384 -11.29 42.72 -4.44
C TYR A 384 -10.97 42.95 -2.96
N LEU A 385 -10.70 41.89 -2.20
CA LEU A 385 -10.30 42.00 -0.78
C LEU A 385 -8.94 42.68 -0.63
N ILE A 386 -7.97 42.35 -1.50
CA ILE A 386 -6.62 42.91 -1.47
C ILE A 386 -6.60 44.36 -1.96
N GLY A 387 -7.47 44.70 -2.92
CA GLY A 387 -7.54 46.05 -3.49
C GLY A 387 -6.65 46.25 -4.71
N TYR A 388 -6.48 45.20 -5.52
CA TYR A 388 -5.91 45.35 -6.87
C TYR A 388 -6.74 46.32 -7.73
N THR A 389 -6.18 46.76 -8.85
CA THR A 389 -6.81 47.77 -9.70
C THR A 389 -8.21 47.29 -10.14
N PRO A 390 -9.31 48.04 -9.88
CA PRO A 390 -10.69 47.55 -10.05
C PRO A 390 -11.17 47.48 -11.52
N GLU A 391 -10.28 47.30 -12.49
CA GLU A 391 -10.61 47.18 -13.92
C GLU A 391 -10.96 45.73 -14.29
N ALA A 392 -12.06 45.54 -15.01
CA ALA A 392 -12.52 44.22 -15.45
C ALA A 392 -11.49 43.52 -16.36
N SER A 393 -10.84 44.27 -17.27
CA SER A 393 -9.79 43.74 -18.14
C SER A 393 -8.63 43.15 -17.34
N ARG A 394 -8.12 43.89 -16.34
CA ARG A 394 -7.00 43.47 -15.49
C ARG A 394 -7.36 42.29 -14.59
N PHE A 395 -8.61 42.20 -14.13
CA PHE A 395 -9.12 41.03 -13.42
C PHE A 395 -9.04 39.75 -14.27
N PHE A 396 -9.56 39.79 -15.51
CA PHE A 396 -9.50 38.63 -16.40
C PHE A 396 -8.06 38.29 -16.82
N CYS A 397 -7.20 39.29 -16.99
CA CYS A 397 -5.78 39.08 -17.23
C CYS A 397 -5.09 38.34 -16.06
N GLN A 398 -5.31 38.79 -14.82
CA GLN A 398 -4.77 38.13 -13.64
C GLN A 398 -5.31 36.71 -13.46
N LEU A 399 -6.62 36.49 -13.67
CA LEU A 399 -7.22 35.16 -13.66
C LEU A 399 -6.58 34.24 -14.69
N LEU A 400 -6.36 34.71 -15.92
CA LEU A 400 -5.76 33.92 -16.99
C LEU A 400 -4.33 33.48 -16.64
N VAL A 401 -3.49 34.38 -16.11
CA VAL A 401 -2.10 34.04 -15.72
C VAL A 401 -2.09 33.02 -14.58
N LEU A 402 -2.93 33.20 -13.55
CA LEU A 402 -3.01 32.27 -12.41
C LEU A 402 -3.52 30.89 -12.84
N PHE A 403 -4.53 30.85 -13.72
CA PHE A 403 -5.05 29.61 -14.31
C PHE A 403 -3.99 28.85 -15.13
N LEU A 404 -3.25 29.55 -15.98
CA LEU A 404 -2.18 28.94 -16.77
C LEU A 404 -1.05 28.43 -15.87
N MET A 405 -0.65 29.21 -14.86
CA MET A 405 0.39 28.80 -13.93
C MET A 405 -0.01 27.56 -13.12
N HIS A 406 -1.25 27.48 -12.65
CA HIS A 406 -1.75 26.30 -11.97
C HIS A 406 -1.73 25.06 -12.88
N THR A 407 -2.13 25.23 -14.15
CA THR A 407 -2.11 24.16 -15.15
C THR A 407 -0.69 23.68 -15.50
N VAL A 408 0.28 24.60 -15.60
CA VAL A 408 1.71 24.26 -15.74
C VAL A 408 2.19 23.45 -14.55
N THR A 409 1.87 23.89 -13.33
CA THR A 409 2.27 23.22 -12.08
C THR A 409 1.78 21.77 -12.05
N LEU A 410 0.48 21.55 -12.29
CA LEU A 410 -0.10 20.21 -12.31
C LEU A 410 0.56 19.32 -13.38
N SER A 411 0.90 19.89 -14.54
CA SER A 411 1.59 19.16 -15.62
C SER A 411 3.04 18.81 -15.27
N MET A 412 3.75 19.73 -14.61
CA MET A 412 5.12 19.52 -14.13
C MET A 412 5.19 18.37 -13.12
N PHE A 413 4.32 18.36 -12.10
CA PHE A 413 4.31 17.28 -11.10
C PHE A 413 3.89 15.92 -11.67
N ARG A 414 2.95 15.88 -12.64
CA ARG A 414 2.61 14.64 -13.36
C ARG A 414 3.80 14.11 -14.16
N CYS A 415 4.51 14.99 -14.87
CA CYS A 415 5.72 14.63 -15.59
C CYS A 415 6.78 14.03 -14.65
N ILE A 416 7.04 14.67 -13.51
CA ILE A 416 8.00 14.15 -12.52
C ILE A 416 7.56 12.78 -11.96
N ALA A 417 6.26 12.59 -11.71
CA ALA A 417 5.73 11.31 -11.24
C ALA A 417 6.06 10.14 -12.20
N SER A 418 5.96 10.35 -13.52
CA SER A 418 6.21 9.27 -14.49
C SER A 418 7.69 8.84 -14.54
N TYR A 419 8.63 9.74 -14.29
CA TYR A 419 10.06 9.42 -14.28
C TYR A 419 10.51 8.80 -12.95
N CYS A 420 9.99 9.27 -11.83
CA CYS A 420 10.44 8.87 -10.50
C CYS A 420 9.80 7.57 -9.98
N GLN A 421 8.60 7.19 -10.48
CA GLN A 421 7.84 5.94 -10.26
C GLN A 421 7.55 5.49 -8.81
N THR A 422 8.32 5.96 -7.84
CA THR A 422 8.20 5.67 -6.41
C THR A 422 7.87 6.95 -5.66
N MET A 423 7.09 6.83 -4.59
CA MET A 423 6.61 7.98 -3.81
C MET A 423 7.75 8.83 -3.24
N VAL A 424 8.83 8.19 -2.78
CA VAL A 424 9.97 8.89 -2.18
C VAL A 424 10.79 9.63 -3.24
N ALA A 425 11.15 8.96 -4.35
CA ALA A 425 11.89 9.61 -5.42
C ALA A 425 11.07 10.73 -6.08
N GLY A 426 9.75 10.52 -6.23
CA GLY A 426 8.84 11.54 -6.77
C GLY A 426 8.77 12.77 -5.88
N SER A 427 8.68 12.59 -4.56
CA SER A 427 8.63 13.70 -3.60
C SER A 427 9.91 14.55 -3.66
N VAL A 428 11.06 13.88 -3.80
CA VAL A 428 12.37 14.51 -3.95
C VAL A 428 12.50 15.25 -5.28
N GLY A 429 12.14 14.60 -6.40
CA GLY A 429 12.16 15.25 -7.71
C GLY A 429 11.20 16.44 -7.78
N GLY A 430 10.02 16.30 -7.18
CA GLY A 430 8.99 17.33 -7.12
C GLY A 430 9.43 18.54 -6.30
N THR A 431 10.01 18.31 -5.10
CA THR A 431 10.55 19.40 -4.28
C THR A 431 11.73 20.09 -4.97
N MET A 432 12.62 19.35 -5.65
CA MET A 432 13.75 19.96 -6.37
C MET A 432 13.32 20.79 -7.58
N ALA A 433 12.32 20.33 -8.34
CA ALA A 433 11.73 21.13 -9.41
C ALA A 433 11.06 22.40 -8.84
N PHE A 434 10.35 22.27 -7.71
CA PHE A 434 9.79 23.41 -6.98
C PHE A 434 10.88 24.40 -6.54
N LEU A 435 12.02 23.91 -6.05
CA LEU A 435 13.14 24.76 -5.67
C LEU A 435 13.72 25.54 -6.85
N ALA A 436 14.02 24.83 -7.95
CA ALA A 436 14.60 25.44 -9.13
C ALA A 436 13.67 26.52 -9.71
N THR A 437 12.38 26.24 -9.75
CA THR A 437 11.39 27.21 -10.25
C THR A 437 11.21 28.41 -9.31
N LEU A 438 11.24 28.19 -7.99
CA LEU A 438 11.17 29.26 -6.98
C LEU A 438 12.37 30.21 -7.05
N LEU A 439 13.60 29.67 -7.06
CA LEU A 439 14.82 30.48 -7.00
C LEU A 439 15.06 31.28 -8.28
N PHE A 440 14.73 30.71 -9.44
CA PHE A 440 14.84 31.42 -10.72
C PHE A 440 13.62 32.29 -11.04
N GLY A 441 12.62 32.40 -10.16
CA GLY A 441 11.37 33.13 -10.42
C GLY A 441 11.51 34.65 -10.57
N GLY A 442 12.53 35.27 -9.97
CA GLY A 442 12.76 36.72 -10.05
C GLY A 442 12.46 37.48 -8.77
N PHE A 443 11.48 37.04 -7.98
CA PHE A 443 11.13 37.69 -6.70
C PHE A 443 12.21 37.57 -5.61
N ILE A 444 12.68 36.34 -5.35
CA ILE A 444 13.68 36.09 -4.28
C ILE A 444 15.05 36.64 -4.71
N ILE A 445 15.43 36.36 -5.96
CA ILE A 445 16.65 36.84 -6.59
C ILE A 445 16.28 37.60 -7.86
N PRO A 446 16.42 38.94 -7.84
CA PRO A 446 16.28 39.76 -9.04
C PRO A 446 17.23 39.29 -10.14
N ARG A 447 16.78 39.37 -11.39
CA ARG A 447 17.57 38.98 -12.56
C ARG A 447 18.94 39.69 -12.65
N SER A 448 19.03 40.91 -12.14
CA SER A 448 20.27 41.71 -12.11
C SER A 448 21.34 41.12 -11.19
N LEU A 449 20.92 40.47 -10.10
CA LEU A 449 21.79 39.89 -9.07
C LEU A 449 22.21 38.45 -9.37
N LEU A 450 21.62 37.80 -10.38
CA LEU A 450 22.03 36.47 -10.83
C LEU A 450 23.43 36.52 -11.49
N PRO A 451 24.32 35.56 -11.19
CA PRO A 451 25.59 35.40 -11.90
C PRO A 451 25.38 35.31 -13.41
N ASN A 452 26.26 35.95 -14.20
CA ASN A 452 26.10 36.05 -15.67
C ASN A 452 25.87 34.68 -16.36
N TRP A 453 26.54 33.64 -15.88
CA TRP A 453 26.46 32.28 -16.43
C TRP A 453 25.19 31.51 -16.00
N LEU A 454 24.41 32.00 -15.02
CA LEU A 454 23.12 31.46 -14.57
C LEU A 454 21.91 32.30 -15.01
N LYS A 455 22.12 33.44 -15.67
CA LYS A 455 21.03 34.32 -16.12
C LYS A 455 20.04 33.65 -17.07
N TRP A 456 20.42 32.59 -17.77
CA TRP A 456 19.53 31.83 -18.64
C TRP A 456 18.48 31.02 -17.83
N GLY A 457 18.79 30.61 -16.60
CA GLY A 457 17.89 29.85 -15.73
C GLY A 457 16.60 30.61 -15.41
N PHE A 458 16.66 31.95 -15.37
CA PHE A 458 15.49 32.83 -15.25
C PHE A 458 14.43 32.56 -16.33
N TRP A 459 14.85 32.25 -17.57
CA TRP A 459 13.95 31.98 -18.69
C TRP A 459 13.45 30.54 -18.74
N LEU A 460 14.06 29.63 -17.97
CA LEU A 460 13.60 28.25 -17.87
C LEU A 460 12.47 28.10 -16.84
N SER A 461 12.36 29.03 -15.89
CA SER A 461 11.33 28.95 -14.84
C SER A 461 9.97 29.49 -15.33
N PRO A 462 8.89 28.68 -15.24
CA PRO A 462 7.54 29.17 -15.51
C PRO A 462 7.10 30.27 -14.55
N LEU A 463 7.65 30.28 -13.32
CA LEU A 463 7.31 31.26 -12.29
C LEU A 463 7.68 32.69 -12.72
N SER A 464 8.80 32.85 -13.44
CA SER A 464 9.25 34.15 -13.95
C SER A 464 8.25 34.79 -14.91
N TYR A 465 7.67 34.00 -15.81
CA TYR A 465 6.64 34.48 -16.74
C TYR A 465 5.34 34.80 -16.01
N GLY A 466 4.99 34.02 -14.99
CA GLY A 466 3.86 34.32 -14.10
C GLY A 466 4.06 35.66 -13.37
N GLU A 467 5.25 35.88 -12.81
CA GLU A 467 5.60 37.11 -12.10
C GLU A 467 5.62 38.32 -13.03
N ILE A 468 6.29 38.26 -14.18
CA ILE A 468 6.30 39.35 -15.17
C ILE A 468 4.87 39.70 -15.62
N GLY A 469 4.03 38.69 -15.89
CA GLY A 469 2.65 38.88 -16.31
C GLY A 469 1.77 39.56 -15.25
N LEU A 470 1.83 39.10 -14.00
CA LEU A 470 1.02 39.65 -12.91
C LEU A 470 1.45 41.06 -12.50
N THR A 471 2.75 41.26 -12.37
CA THR A 471 3.32 42.53 -11.89
C THR A 471 3.21 43.62 -12.93
N GLY A 472 3.45 43.30 -14.21
CA GLY A 472 3.17 44.19 -15.33
C GLY A 472 1.69 44.56 -15.42
N ASN A 473 0.77 43.61 -15.19
CA ASN A 473 -0.67 43.87 -15.20
C ASN A 473 -1.12 44.80 -14.07
N GLU A 474 -0.47 44.82 -12.91
CA GLU A 474 -0.85 45.69 -11.79
C GLU A 474 -0.12 47.05 -11.81
N PHE A 475 1.21 47.06 -11.93
CA PHE A 475 2.02 48.29 -11.82
C PHE A 475 2.00 49.18 -13.07
N LEU A 476 1.51 48.70 -14.21
CA LEU A 476 1.23 49.52 -15.39
C LEU A 476 -0.21 50.09 -15.39
N ALA A 477 -0.93 50.02 -14.27
CA ALA A 477 -2.22 50.68 -14.11
C ALA A 477 -2.06 52.19 -13.94
N GLN A 478 -3.09 52.93 -14.38
CA GLN A 478 -3.07 54.39 -14.38
C GLN A 478 -2.77 54.98 -12.98
N ARG A 479 -3.28 54.35 -11.92
CA ARG A 479 -3.03 54.72 -10.51
C ARG A 479 -1.55 54.76 -10.11
N TRP A 480 -0.72 53.91 -10.70
CA TRP A 480 0.72 53.83 -10.41
C TRP A 480 1.56 54.71 -11.34
N LEU A 481 0.99 55.15 -12.47
CA LEU A 481 1.65 55.98 -13.48
C LEU A 481 1.48 57.48 -13.20
N GLU A 482 0.41 57.88 -12.50
CA GLU A 482 0.13 59.26 -12.13
C GLU A 482 1.14 59.82 -11.11
N ILE A 483 1.67 58.97 -10.22
CA ILE A 483 2.66 59.36 -9.21
C ILE A 483 4.07 59.25 -9.82
N LYS A 484 4.79 60.38 -9.92
CA LYS A 484 6.18 60.42 -10.41
C LYS A 484 7.17 60.59 -9.27
N VAL A 485 8.20 59.75 -9.24
CA VAL A 485 9.32 59.85 -8.29
C VAL A 485 10.62 60.02 -9.09
N SER A 486 11.29 61.16 -8.91
CA SER A 486 12.50 61.55 -9.67
C SER A 486 12.34 61.47 -11.20
N GLY A 487 11.20 61.95 -11.73
CA GLY A 487 10.95 62.02 -13.17
C GLY A 487 10.44 60.73 -13.85
N VAL A 488 10.48 59.58 -13.16
CA VAL A 488 9.94 58.30 -13.64
C VAL A 488 8.64 57.96 -12.89
N ALA A 489 7.67 57.36 -13.57
CA ALA A 489 6.46 56.85 -12.95
C ALA A 489 6.78 55.82 -11.85
N LEU A 490 6.11 55.91 -10.71
CA LEU A 490 6.33 55.06 -9.54
C LEU A 490 6.24 53.58 -9.90
N GLY A 491 5.19 53.17 -10.63
CA GLY A 491 5.01 51.79 -11.09
C GLY A 491 6.18 51.26 -11.92
N ARG A 492 6.70 52.07 -12.85
CA ARG A 492 7.82 51.70 -13.71
C ARG A 492 9.13 51.60 -12.93
N ARG A 493 9.32 52.49 -11.96
CA ARG A 493 10.48 52.46 -11.06
C ARG A 493 10.48 51.20 -10.18
N ILE A 494 9.34 50.77 -9.68
CA ILE A 494 9.22 49.51 -8.92
C ILE A 494 9.61 48.30 -9.79
N LEU A 495 9.15 48.26 -11.04
CA LEU A 495 9.52 47.21 -11.98
C LEU A 495 11.02 47.22 -12.32
N MET A 496 11.63 48.40 -12.43
CA MET A 496 13.08 48.55 -12.63
C MET A 496 13.88 48.09 -11.41
N ASP A 497 13.45 48.47 -10.20
CA ASP A 497 14.11 48.13 -8.93
C ASP A 497 14.16 46.59 -8.74
N GLN A 498 13.14 45.85 -9.21
CA GLN A 498 13.09 44.38 -9.18
C GLN A 498 13.66 43.70 -10.44
N GLY A 499 14.06 44.46 -11.47
CA GLY A 499 14.60 43.91 -12.72
C GLY A 499 13.57 43.24 -13.65
N VAL A 500 12.30 43.65 -13.55
CA VAL A 500 11.13 43.09 -14.25
C VAL A 500 10.46 44.12 -15.18
N ASP A 501 11.13 45.24 -15.48
CA ASP A 501 10.61 46.26 -16.41
C ASP A 501 10.69 45.77 -17.88
N PHE A 502 9.61 45.15 -18.34
CA PHE A 502 9.43 44.71 -19.72
C PHE A 502 8.30 45.49 -20.41
N SER A 503 8.27 45.47 -21.75
CA SER A 503 7.21 46.11 -22.52
C SER A 503 5.84 45.46 -22.24
N SER A 504 4.75 46.21 -22.42
CA SER A 504 3.38 45.70 -22.24
C SER A 504 3.07 44.48 -23.13
N TYR A 505 3.73 44.36 -24.29
CA TYR A 505 3.64 43.19 -25.17
C TYR A 505 4.14 41.89 -24.52
N PHE A 506 5.04 41.99 -23.54
CA PHE A 506 5.61 40.84 -22.84
C PHE A 506 4.57 40.04 -22.04
N TYR A 507 3.42 40.63 -21.72
CA TYR A 507 2.29 39.93 -21.13
C TYR A 507 1.82 38.75 -22.02
N TRP A 508 1.66 38.98 -23.33
CA TRP A 508 1.25 37.94 -24.27
C TRP A 508 2.34 36.89 -24.51
N ILE A 509 3.61 37.31 -24.47
CA ILE A 509 4.76 36.37 -24.49
C ILE A 509 4.70 35.46 -23.26
N SER A 510 4.38 36.00 -22.09
CA SER A 510 4.26 35.23 -20.84
C SER A 510 3.14 34.18 -20.93
N ILE A 511 1.97 34.54 -21.49
CA ILE A 511 0.88 33.59 -21.77
C ILE A 511 1.35 32.49 -22.73
N GLY A 512 1.98 32.86 -23.84
CA GLY A 512 2.50 31.91 -24.83
C GLY A 512 3.52 30.95 -24.22
N ALA A 513 4.42 31.46 -23.37
CA ALA A 513 5.41 30.65 -22.67
C ALA A 513 4.76 29.67 -21.69
N LEU A 514 3.78 30.08 -20.89
CA LEU A 514 3.07 29.19 -19.95
C LEU A 514 2.30 28.08 -20.69
N LEU A 515 1.68 28.38 -21.83
CA LEU A 515 1.06 27.36 -22.69
C LEU A 515 2.11 26.40 -23.27
N GLY A 516 3.26 26.92 -23.71
CA GLY A 516 4.39 26.13 -24.18
C GLY A 516 4.93 25.17 -23.12
N PHE A 517 5.14 25.63 -21.89
CA PHE A 517 5.55 24.79 -20.76
C PHE A 517 4.51 23.72 -20.44
N THR A 518 3.22 24.06 -20.49
CA THR A 518 2.14 23.09 -20.30
C THR A 518 2.23 21.97 -21.33
N LEU A 519 2.38 22.30 -22.62
CA LEU A 519 2.53 21.29 -23.68
C LEU A 519 3.79 20.44 -23.46
N MET A 520 4.93 21.07 -23.18
CA MET A 520 6.22 20.42 -22.98
C MET A 520 6.16 19.38 -21.85
N PHE A 521 5.62 19.72 -20.68
CA PHE A 521 5.52 18.79 -19.57
C PHE A 521 4.54 17.64 -19.84
N ASN A 522 3.43 17.88 -20.56
CA ASN A 522 2.49 16.82 -20.91
C ASN A 522 3.08 15.85 -21.97
N VAL A 523 3.87 16.35 -22.92
CA VAL A 523 4.63 15.49 -23.85
C VAL A 523 5.68 14.69 -23.09
N GLY A 524 6.43 15.33 -22.19
CA GLY A 524 7.38 14.65 -21.30
C GLY A 524 6.72 13.55 -20.45
N PHE A 525 5.51 13.81 -19.95
CA PHE A 525 4.71 12.83 -19.22
C PHE A 525 4.40 11.59 -20.08
N ALA A 526 3.91 11.77 -21.30
CA ALA A 526 3.63 10.68 -22.23
C ALA A 526 4.89 9.88 -22.61
N ILE A 527 6.02 10.56 -22.82
CA ILE A 527 7.33 9.93 -23.11
C ILE A 527 7.81 9.11 -21.91
N GLY A 528 7.76 9.67 -20.69
CA GLY A 528 8.16 8.98 -19.47
C GLY A 528 7.37 7.69 -19.25
N LEU A 529 6.06 7.73 -19.48
CA LEU A 529 5.19 6.55 -19.43
C LEU A 529 5.47 5.51 -20.52
N THR A 530 6.02 5.92 -21.67
CA THR A 530 6.35 5.01 -22.78
C THR A 530 7.69 4.30 -22.53
N ILE A 531 8.71 5.02 -22.07
CA ILE A 531 10.09 4.49 -21.98
C ILE A 531 10.29 3.62 -20.74
N LYS A 532 9.68 3.97 -19.61
CA LYS A 532 9.96 3.31 -18.33
C LYS A 532 9.20 1.98 -18.20
N LYS A 533 9.86 0.97 -17.63
CA LYS A 533 9.27 -0.31 -17.21
C LYS A 533 8.94 -0.28 -15.71
N VAL A 534 8.10 -1.20 -15.24
CA VAL A 534 7.75 -1.32 -13.81
C VAL A 534 9.02 -1.54 -12.98
N PRO A 535 9.26 -0.74 -11.91
CA PRO A 535 10.37 -0.98 -11.02
C PRO A 535 10.06 -2.21 -10.14
N GLY A 536 10.90 -3.25 -10.24
CA GLY A 536 10.88 -4.39 -9.32
C GLY A 536 10.21 -5.66 -9.85
N THR A 537 10.59 -6.14 -11.04
CA THR A 537 10.33 -7.54 -11.40
C THR A 537 10.94 -8.46 -10.35
N SER A 538 10.09 -9.25 -9.69
CA SER A 538 10.47 -10.19 -8.64
C SER A 538 11.51 -11.16 -9.17
N GLN A 539 12.77 -10.98 -8.79
CA GLN A 539 13.75 -12.05 -8.93
C GLN A 539 13.39 -13.09 -7.88
N ALA A 540 13.02 -14.29 -8.32
CA ALA A 540 12.84 -15.42 -7.44
C ALA A 540 14.12 -15.58 -6.60
N ILE A 541 13.98 -15.54 -5.27
CA ILE A 541 15.11 -15.68 -4.35
C ILE A 541 15.53 -17.15 -4.39
N ILE A 542 16.52 -17.46 -5.23
CA ILE A 542 17.15 -18.78 -5.25
C ILE A 542 18.04 -18.89 -4.01
N SER A 543 17.82 -19.92 -3.20
CA SER A 543 18.60 -20.15 -1.98
C SER A 543 20.10 -20.34 -2.32
N ARG A 544 20.97 -19.74 -1.52
CA ARG A 544 22.44 -19.78 -1.72
C ARG A 544 23.01 -21.20 -1.83
N ASN A 545 22.38 -22.17 -1.18
CA ASN A 545 22.79 -23.58 -1.23
C ASN A 545 22.56 -24.25 -2.60
N LYS A 546 21.66 -23.72 -3.43
CA LYS A 546 21.48 -24.18 -4.81
C LYS A 546 22.47 -23.53 -5.79
N LEU A 547 22.95 -22.31 -5.51
CA LEU A 547 23.92 -21.64 -6.38
C LEU A 547 25.28 -22.36 -6.40
N THR A 548 25.69 -22.93 -5.26
CA THR A 548 26.94 -23.70 -5.15
C THR A 548 26.92 -25.03 -5.90
N THR A 549 25.74 -25.55 -6.28
CA THR A 549 25.62 -26.77 -7.11
C THR A 549 25.59 -26.48 -8.61
N PHE A 550 25.32 -25.23 -9.04
CA PHE A 550 25.27 -24.85 -10.46
C PHE A 550 26.63 -24.35 -11.01
N ASP A 551 27.56 -23.94 -10.15
CA ASP A 551 28.89 -23.44 -10.56
C ASP A 551 29.96 -24.57 -10.67
N GLY A 552 29.51 -25.83 -10.67
CA GLY A 552 30.36 -27.01 -10.73
C GLY A 552 30.18 -27.81 -12.03
N GLY A 553 30.28 -27.15 -13.18
CA GLY A 553 30.33 -27.79 -14.49
C GLY A 553 31.54 -27.28 -15.27
N ASP A 554 32.41 -28.21 -15.67
CA ASP A 554 33.60 -28.05 -16.53
C ASP A 554 34.91 -27.63 -15.84
N GLN A 555 35.61 -28.62 -15.26
CA GLN A 555 37.06 -28.80 -15.44
C GLN A 555 37.52 -30.21 -15.06
N ASP A 556 37.84 -30.97 -16.12
CA ASP A 556 38.84 -32.04 -16.30
C ASP A 556 39.17 -33.14 -15.27
N ASN A 557 39.35 -34.32 -15.87
CA ASN A 557 39.87 -35.57 -15.33
C ASN A 557 41.29 -35.47 -14.74
N ASN A 558 41.55 -36.42 -13.83
CA ASN A 558 42.85 -36.89 -13.31
C ASN A 558 43.55 -36.04 -12.23
N THR A 559 43.33 -36.37 -10.95
CA THR A 559 44.43 -36.85 -10.08
C THR A 559 43.89 -37.56 -8.83
N GLU A 560 44.64 -38.58 -8.41
CA GLU A 560 44.34 -39.57 -7.38
C GLU A 560 44.21 -39.04 -5.95
N ASN A 561 43.47 -39.81 -5.14
CA ASN A 561 43.72 -40.12 -3.74
C ASN A 561 43.97 -38.96 -2.76
N ARG A 562 42.88 -38.54 -2.10
CA ARG A 562 42.84 -38.35 -0.63
C ARG A 562 41.39 -38.19 -0.16
N MET A 563 40.81 -39.29 0.34
CA MET A 563 39.62 -39.24 1.20
C MET A 563 39.95 -38.52 2.50
N PRO A 564 39.15 -37.53 2.94
CA PRO A 564 38.92 -37.31 4.36
C PRO A 564 37.75 -38.22 4.78
N LYS A 565 38.02 -39.14 5.70
CA LYS A 565 37.00 -39.93 6.40
C LYS A 565 36.02 -38.96 7.10
N LEU A 566 34.84 -38.73 6.52
CA LEU A 566 33.71 -38.22 7.27
C LEU A 566 33.13 -39.40 8.04
N GLN A 567 33.16 -39.29 9.36
CA GLN A 567 32.61 -40.27 10.28
C GLN A 567 31.12 -40.45 9.96
N ALA A 568 30.74 -41.70 9.69
CA ALA A 568 29.37 -42.14 9.76
C ALA A 568 28.90 -41.99 11.21
N GLU A 569 28.26 -40.87 11.53
CA GLU A 569 27.44 -40.79 12.74
C GLU A 569 26.20 -41.63 12.52
N THR A 570 26.15 -42.67 13.35
CA THR A 570 25.14 -43.70 13.45
C THR A 570 23.79 -43.03 13.72
N ALA A 571 22.89 -43.10 12.73
CA ALA A 571 21.48 -42.83 12.90
C ALA A 571 20.88 -43.87 13.86
N LEU A 572 20.90 -43.59 15.15
CA LEU A 572 20.10 -44.22 16.21
C LEU A 572 20.24 -43.40 17.49
N SER A 573 19.51 -42.28 17.55
CA SER A 573 19.20 -41.61 18.82
C SER A 573 17.68 -41.64 19.03
N PRO A 574 17.18 -42.19 20.15
CA PRO A 574 15.75 -42.35 20.40
C PRO A 574 15.11 -41.02 20.83
N ASN A 575 13.89 -40.77 20.36
CA ASN A 575 12.86 -39.88 20.90
C ASN A 575 13.32 -38.83 21.94
N ARG A 576 13.83 -37.68 21.48
CA ARG A 576 13.70 -36.45 22.26
C ARG A 576 12.24 -36.01 22.16
N THR A 577 11.46 -36.39 23.16
CA THR A 577 10.14 -35.76 23.40
C THR A 577 10.35 -34.25 23.47
N GLY A 578 9.73 -33.52 22.55
CA GLY A 578 9.86 -32.07 22.37
C GLY A 578 9.34 -31.29 23.57
N ARG A 579 10.15 -31.20 24.63
CA ARG A 579 9.90 -30.26 25.73
C ARG A 579 10.49 -28.92 25.34
N MET A 580 9.60 -27.95 25.11
CA MET A 580 10.03 -26.57 24.91
C MET A 580 10.87 -26.05 26.07
N VAL A 581 11.84 -25.19 25.76
CA VAL A 581 12.75 -24.59 26.76
C VAL A 581 11.98 -23.88 27.88
N PHE A 582 10.82 -23.29 27.58
CA PHE A 582 9.95 -22.68 28.57
C PHE A 582 8.72 -23.55 28.86
N PRO A 583 8.45 -23.88 30.14
CA PRO A 583 7.18 -24.46 30.51
C PRO A 583 6.06 -23.44 30.29
N PHE A 584 4.96 -23.88 29.71
CA PHE A 584 3.70 -23.11 29.66
C PHE A 584 2.62 -23.90 30.41
N THR A 585 1.59 -23.19 30.89
CA THR A 585 0.43 -23.83 31.52
C THR A 585 -0.64 -24.05 30.44
N PRO A 586 -1.04 -25.30 30.13
CA PRO A 586 -2.12 -25.56 29.20
C PRO A 586 -3.43 -24.98 29.73
N LEU A 587 -4.15 -24.18 28.92
CA LEU A 587 -5.38 -23.49 29.35
C LEU A 587 -6.54 -23.80 28.44
N ILE A 588 -7.69 -24.12 29.04
CA ILE A 588 -8.95 -24.37 28.35
C ILE A 588 -9.71 -23.05 28.16
N ILE A 589 -10.39 -22.89 27.03
CA ILE A 589 -11.37 -21.83 26.83
C ILE A 589 -12.76 -22.45 26.73
N SER A 590 -13.70 -21.98 27.54
CA SER A 590 -15.11 -22.39 27.49
C SER A 590 -15.99 -21.16 27.31
N PHE A 591 -17.03 -21.29 26.50
CA PHE A 591 -17.98 -20.22 26.24
C PHE A 591 -19.39 -20.77 26.18
N GLN A 592 -20.33 -20.04 26.78
CA GLN A 592 -21.70 -20.45 26.93
C GLN A 592 -22.65 -19.31 26.53
N ASP A 593 -23.63 -19.65 25.71
CA ASP A 593 -24.72 -18.76 25.29
C ASP A 593 -24.20 -17.43 24.69
N VAL A 594 -23.14 -17.50 23.89
CA VAL A 594 -22.52 -16.30 23.31
C VAL A 594 -23.38 -15.72 22.20
N ASN A 595 -23.79 -14.46 22.36
CA ASN A 595 -24.51 -13.66 21.38
C ASN A 595 -23.72 -12.39 21.03
N TYR A 596 -23.84 -11.96 19.78
CA TYR A 596 -23.17 -10.73 19.32
C TYR A 596 -24.08 -9.90 18.42
N TYR A 597 -24.22 -8.62 18.77
CA TYR A 597 -25.08 -7.66 18.10
C TYR A 597 -24.28 -6.47 17.55
N VAL A 598 -24.63 -6.01 16.34
CA VAL A 598 -24.04 -4.83 15.69
C VAL A 598 -25.14 -3.85 15.31
N ASP A 599 -24.87 -2.55 15.36
CA ASP A 599 -25.85 -1.54 14.91
C ASP A 599 -26.13 -1.70 13.40
N THR A 600 -27.41 -1.62 13.00
CA THR A 600 -27.79 -1.77 11.58
C THR A 600 -27.13 -0.67 10.73
N PRO A 601 -26.37 -1.02 9.68
CA PRO A 601 -25.75 -0.06 8.76
C PRO A 601 -26.81 0.86 8.13
N ALA A 602 -26.43 2.11 7.86
CA ALA A 602 -27.34 3.11 7.29
C ALA A 602 -27.94 2.69 5.93
N GLU A 603 -27.19 1.92 5.14
CA GLU A 603 -27.60 1.37 3.84
C GLU A 603 -28.73 0.33 3.96
N MET A 604 -28.71 -0.51 5.01
CA MET A 604 -29.74 -1.54 5.23
C MET A 604 -31.02 -1.01 5.87
N ARG A 605 -30.98 0.16 6.53
CA ARG A 605 -32.17 0.82 7.07
C ARG A 605 -33.13 1.32 5.98
N GLY A 606 -32.66 1.45 4.73
CA GLY A 606 -33.49 1.83 3.58
C GLY A 606 -34.31 0.68 2.97
N HIS A 607 -34.09 -0.57 3.41
CA HIS A 607 -34.76 -1.77 2.90
C HIS A 607 -35.49 -2.51 4.04
N ASP A 608 -36.53 -1.88 4.60
CA ASP A 608 -37.53 -2.46 5.52
C ASP A 608 -37.03 -3.18 6.79
N TYR A 609 -35.75 -3.06 7.18
CA TYR A 609 -35.25 -3.56 8.46
C TYR A 609 -35.64 -2.63 9.61
N VAL A 610 -36.66 -3.02 10.37
CA VAL A 610 -37.20 -2.29 11.54
C VAL A 610 -36.25 -2.35 12.75
N GLU A 611 -35.40 -3.38 12.84
CA GLU A 611 -34.53 -3.61 13.99
C GLU A 611 -33.27 -2.72 13.99
N LYS A 612 -33.03 -2.04 15.13
CA LYS A 612 -31.87 -1.16 15.34
C LYS A 612 -30.54 -1.92 15.51
N LYS A 613 -30.59 -3.22 15.77
CA LYS A 613 -29.42 -4.08 16.02
C LYS A 613 -29.56 -5.36 15.20
N LEU A 614 -28.54 -5.68 14.42
CA LEU A 614 -28.40 -6.94 13.69
C LEU A 614 -27.68 -7.95 14.58
N GLN A 615 -28.31 -9.09 14.85
CA GLN A 615 -27.67 -10.20 15.53
C GLN A 615 -26.84 -11.02 14.54
N LEU A 616 -25.56 -11.22 14.85
CA LEU A 616 -24.62 -11.96 13.99
C LEU A 616 -24.25 -13.34 14.55
N LEU A 617 -24.38 -13.54 15.87
CA LEU A 617 -24.13 -14.83 16.55
C LEU A 617 -25.31 -15.13 17.48
N HIS A 618 -25.78 -16.39 17.46
CA HIS A 618 -26.96 -16.84 18.18
C HIS A 618 -26.62 -18.02 19.11
N ASN A 619 -26.64 -17.78 20.43
CA ASN A 619 -26.48 -18.75 21.51
C ASN A 619 -25.38 -19.80 21.24
N ILE A 620 -24.19 -19.32 20.95
CA ILE A 620 -23.04 -20.19 20.62
C ILE A 620 -22.43 -20.73 21.92
N THR A 621 -22.44 -22.06 22.08
CA THR A 621 -21.88 -22.78 23.24
C THR A 621 -20.82 -23.78 22.79
N GLY A 622 -19.68 -23.82 23.46
CA GLY A 622 -18.56 -24.69 23.10
C GLY A 622 -17.34 -24.52 24.00
N ALA A 623 -16.31 -25.35 23.76
CA ALA A 623 -15.04 -25.28 24.47
C ALA A 623 -13.90 -25.78 23.57
N PHE A 624 -12.71 -25.21 23.75
CA PHE A 624 -11.47 -25.66 23.12
C PHE A 624 -10.47 -26.11 24.19
N GLN A 625 -9.85 -27.27 23.97
CA GLN A 625 -9.02 -27.96 24.96
C GLN A 625 -7.53 -27.92 24.56
N PRO A 626 -6.60 -28.09 25.52
CA PRO A 626 -5.18 -28.15 25.21
C PRO A 626 -4.77 -29.47 24.56
N GLY A 627 -3.84 -29.41 23.61
CA GLY A 627 -3.38 -30.57 22.83
C GLY A 627 -4.40 -31.05 21.79
N VAL A 628 -5.45 -30.27 21.54
CA VAL A 628 -6.49 -30.54 20.55
C VAL A 628 -6.45 -29.45 19.49
N LEU A 629 -6.30 -29.84 18.23
CA LEU A 629 -6.39 -28.95 17.09
C LEU A 629 -7.85 -28.83 16.63
N SER A 630 -8.47 -27.68 16.91
CA SER A 630 -9.89 -27.44 16.62
C SER A 630 -10.11 -26.64 15.34
N ALA A 631 -10.91 -27.17 14.41
CA ALA A 631 -11.37 -26.47 13.21
C ALA A 631 -12.67 -25.72 13.46
N LEU A 632 -12.73 -24.45 13.06
CA LEU A 632 -13.95 -23.66 12.95
C LEU A 632 -14.30 -23.48 11.46
N MET A 633 -15.32 -24.19 11.00
CA MET A 633 -15.73 -24.21 9.60
C MET A 633 -17.16 -23.71 9.39
N GLY A 634 -17.50 -23.40 8.15
CA GLY A 634 -18.81 -22.90 7.76
C GLY A 634 -18.73 -22.05 6.50
N VAL A 635 -19.87 -21.79 5.88
CA VAL A 635 -19.95 -20.96 4.67
C VAL A 635 -19.51 -19.50 4.93
N THR A 636 -19.16 -18.77 3.87
CA THR A 636 -18.87 -17.34 3.98
C THR A 636 -20.09 -16.58 4.52
N GLY A 637 -19.86 -15.71 5.51
CA GLY A 637 -20.95 -15.02 6.21
C GLY A 637 -21.60 -15.81 7.36
N ALA A 638 -21.13 -17.01 7.70
CA ALA A 638 -21.61 -17.77 8.87
C ALA A 638 -21.18 -17.20 10.24
N GLY A 639 -20.34 -16.17 10.29
CA GLY A 639 -19.88 -15.56 11.54
C GLY A 639 -18.61 -16.18 12.16
N LYS A 640 -17.85 -17.01 11.42
CA LYS A 640 -16.60 -17.64 11.88
C LYS A 640 -15.58 -16.65 12.46
N THR A 641 -15.13 -15.69 11.64
CA THR A 641 -14.21 -14.63 12.05
C THR A 641 -14.82 -13.75 13.14
N THR A 642 -16.14 -13.53 13.11
CA THR A 642 -16.85 -12.80 14.18
C THR A 642 -16.73 -13.52 15.51
N LEU A 643 -16.95 -14.83 15.55
CA LEU A 643 -16.80 -15.65 16.75
C LEU A 643 -15.34 -15.65 17.23
N LEU A 644 -14.38 -15.85 16.34
CA LEU A 644 -12.95 -15.82 16.66
C LEU A 644 -12.52 -14.46 17.23
N ASP A 645 -13.00 -13.36 16.67
CA ASP A 645 -12.76 -11.99 17.14
C ASP A 645 -13.42 -11.72 18.51
N VAL A 646 -14.61 -12.26 18.77
CA VAL A 646 -15.30 -12.13 20.06
C VAL A 646 -14.55 -12.93 21.14
N LEU A 647 -14.18 -14.18 20.85
CA LEU A 647 -13.43 -15.03 21.77
C LEU A 647 -12.02 -14.49 22.05
N SER A 648 -11.34 -13.93 21.05
CA SER A 648 -10.06 -13.25 21.24
C SER A 648 -10.19 -11.84 21.86
N GLY A 649 -11.39 -11.27 21.83
CA GLY A 649 -11.69 -9.94 22.38
C GLY A 649 -11.17 -8.77 21.54
N ARG A 650 -11.12 -8.96 20.22
CA ARG A 650 -10.68 -7.96 19.25
C ARG A 650 -11.82 -7.08 18.74
N LYS A 651 -13.08 -7.46 18.93
CA LYS A 651 -14.23 -6.60 18.60
C LYS A 651 -14.24 -5.35 19.47
N THR A 652 -14.19 -4.19 18.82
CA THR A 652 -14.16 -2.87 19.47
C THR A 652 -15.53 -2.16 19.48
N GLY A 653 -16.50 -2.69 18.74
CA GLY A 653 -17.89 -2.23 18.72
C GLY A 653 -18.85 -3.41 18.86
N GLY A 654 -20.15 -3.12 18.94
CA GLY A 654 -21.20 -4.11 19.18
C GLY A 654 -21.39 -4.47 20.66
N VAL A 655 -22.42 -5.28 20.93
CA VAL A 655 -22.74 -5.80 22.27
C VAL A 655 -22.49 -7.30 22.27
N ILE A 656 -21.66 -7.77 23.22
CA ILE A 656 -21.38 -9.19 23.46
C ILE A 656 -22.19 -9.61 24.69
N GLU A 657 -22.98 -10.67 24.57
CA GLU A 657 -23.67 -11.33 25.68
C GLU A 657 -23.22 -12.79 25.76
N GLY A 658 -23.37 -13.43 26.92
CA GLY A 658 -22.88 -14.78 27.21
C GLY A 658 -21.71 -14.81 28.19
N ASP A 659 -21.29 -16.01 28.61
CA ASP A 659 -20.19 -16.22 29.56
C ASP A 659 -18.97 -16.81 28.82
N ILE A 660 -17.80 -16.20 28.97
CA ILE A 660 -16.53 -16.68 28.40
C ILE A 660 -15.53 -16.86 29.54
N ARG A 661 -15.05 -18.09 29.72
CA ARG A 661 -14.13 -18.48 30.79
C ARG A 661 -12.84 -19.09 30.26
N ILE A 662 -11.75 -18.82 30.97
CA ILE A 662 -10.40 -19.35 30.72
C ILE A 662 -9.97 -20.16 31.94
N GLY A 663 -9.73 -21.45 31.78
CA GLY A 663 -9.38 -22.36 32.88
C GLY A 663 -10.41 -22.40 34.02
N GLY A 664 -11.69 -22.14 33.73
CA GLY A 664 -12.78 -22.05 34.71
C GLY A 664 -13.00 -20.67 35.32
N TYR A 665 -12.14 -19.68 35.04
CA TYR A 665 -12.25 -18.31 35.54
C TYR A 665 -12.80 -17.35 34.48
N PRO A 666 -13.52 -16.28 34.84
CA PRO A 666 -14.00 -15.27 33.89
C PRO A 666 -12.86 -14.63 33.09
N LYS A 667 -13.05 -14.45 31.78
CA LYS A 667 -12.04 -13.85 30.90
C LYS A 667 -11.78 -12.37 31.24
N ILE A 668 -10.53 -12.05 31.60
CA ILE A 668 -10.08 -10.66 31.79
C ILE A 668 -9.50 -10.12 30.48
N GLN A 669 -10.23 -9.23 29.80
CA GLN A 669 -9.87 -8.75 28.46
C GLN A 669 -8.51 -8.02 28.39
N GLN A 670 -8.13 -7.27 29.44
CA GLN A 670 -6.92 -6.45 29.41
C GLN A 670 -5.63 -7.26 29.37
N THR A 671 -5.61 -8.43 30.01
CA THR A 671 -4.43 -9.27 30.19
C THR A 671 -4.46 -10.52 29.32
N PHE A 672 -5.59 -10.79 28.66
CA PHE A 672 -5.79 -11.96 27.81
C PHE A 672 -4.73 -12.12 26.70
N ALA A 673 -4.30 -11.01 26.09
CA ALA A 673 -3.27 -11.01 25.05
C ALA A 673 -1.88 -11.52 25.51
N ARG A 674 -1.66 -11.69 26.82
CA ARG A 674 -0.44 -12.29 27.38
C ARG A 674 -0.43 -13.81 27.34
N ILE A 675 -1.61 -14.44 27.30
CA ILE A 675 -1.78 -15.89 27.29
C ILE A 675 -2.30 -16.41 25.95
N SER A 676 -2.73 -15.50 25.06
CA SER A 676 -3.24 -15.82 23.73
C SER A 676 -2.37 -15.25 22.60
N GLY A 677 -2.10 -16.04 21.57
CA GLY A 677 -1.64 -15.58 20.25
C GLY A 677 -2.79 -15.45 19.26
N TYR A 678 -2.73 -14.48 18.35
CA TYR A 678 -3.73 -14.34 17.28
C TYR A 678 -3.03 -14.11 15.93
N CYS A 679 -3.15 -15.08 15.03
CA CYS A 679 -2.67 -14.96 13.66
C CYS A 679 -3.79 -14.38 12.79
N GLU A 680 -3.57 -13.20 12.23
CA GLU A 680 -4.53 -12.54 11.35
C GLU A 680 -4.57 -13.18 9.96
N GLN A 681 -5.66 -12.91 9.22
CA GLN A 681 -5.77 -13.32 7.82
C GLN A 681 -4.69 -12.64 6.96
N THR A 682 -4.41 -11.34 7.20
CA THR A 682 -3.39 -10.57 6.48
C THR A 682 -2.06 -10.51 7.23
N ASP A 683 -0.99 -10.95 6.58
CA ASP A 683 0.34 -11.00 7.19
C ASP A 683 1.10 -9.68 7.07
N VAL A 684 0.90 -8.80 8.06
CA VAL A 684 1.52 -7.47 8.10
C VAL A 684 2.77 -7.46 8.99
N HIS A 685 3.93 -7.28 8.37
CA HIS A 685 5.23 -7.23 9.04
C HIS A 685 6.08 -6.06 8.54
N SER A 686 7.06 -5.62 9.32
CA SER A 686 7.98 -4.56 8.89
C SER A 686 8.89 -5.06 7.75
N PRO A 687 8.93 -4.40 6.57
CA PRO A 687 9.61 -4.94 5.39
C PRO A 687 11.13 -5.09 5.51
N GLN A 688 11.78 -4.27 6.34
CA GLN A 688 13.25 -4.10 6.37
C GLN A 688 13.95 -4.89 7.48
N ILE A 689 13.18 -5.72 8.18
CA ILE A 689 13.65 -6.58 9.27
C ILE A 689 13.76 -8.01 8.73
N THR A 690 14.69 -8.82 9.26
CA THR A 690 14.80 -10.24 8.88
C THR A 690 13.78 -11.10 9.61
N VAL A 691 13.60 -12.34 9.17
CA VAL A 691 12.75 -13.35 9.84
C VAL A 691 13.18 -13.52 11.31
N SER A 692 14.46 -13.77 11.56
CA SER A 692 15.01 -13.96 12.91
C SER A 692 14.84 -12.72 13.78
N GLU A 693 15.11 -11.53 13.24
CA GLU A 693 14.96 -10.27 13.97
C GLU A 693 13.50 -9.96 14.32
N SER A 694 12.56 -10.32 13.45
CA SER A 694 11.11 -10.15 13.70
C SER A 694 10.64 -11.02 14.87
N VAL A 695 11.09 -12.27 14.91
CA VAL A 695 10.79 -13.21 16.00
C VAL A 695 11.49 -12.76 17.30
N ALA A 696 12.77 -12.38 17.23
CA ALA A 696 13.52 -11.88 18.39
C ALA A 696 12.93 -10.58 18.97
N TYR A 697 12.44 -9.67 18.10
CA TYR A 697 11.73 -8.47 18.52
C TYR A 697 10.47 -8.80 19.32
N SER A 698 9.66 -9.74 18.84
CA SER A 698 8.47 -10.22 19.55
C SER A 698 8.82 -10.88 20.88
N ALA A 699 9.84 -11.75 20.88
CA ALA A 699 10.35 -12.42 22.08
C ALA A 699 10.77 -11.40 23.16
N ARG A 700 11.49 -10.35 22.78
CA ARG A 700 11.97 -9.32 23.71
C ARG A 700 10.84 -8.56 24.40
N LEU A 701 9.71 -8.39 23.73
CA LEU A 701 8.58 -7.59 24.20
C LEU A 701 7.53 -8.40 24.95
N ARG A 702 7.29 -9.65 24.53
CA ARG A 702 6.19 -10.49 25.03
C ARG A 702 6.64 -11.51 26.09
N LEU A 703 7.92 -11.88 26.14
CA LEU A 703 8.41 -12.76 27.21
C LEU A 703 8.59 -11.98 28.53
N PRO A 704 8.46 -12.66 29.69
CA PRO A 704 8.68 -12.06 31.01
C PRO A 704 10.11 -11.53 31.20
N PRO A 705 10.32 -10.46 32.00
CA PRO A 705 11.64 -9.90 32.26
C PRO A 705 12.59 -10.82 33.04
N GLU A 706 12.07 -11.87 33.68
CA GLU A 706 12.86 -12.88 34.41
C GLU A 706 13.63 -13.81 33.47
N VAL A 707 13.29 -13.81 32.18
CA VAL A 707 13.93 -14.67 31.17
C VAL A 707 15.26 -14.07 30.74
N ASP A 708 16.34 -14.84 30.92
CA ASP A 708 17.67 -14.43 30.45
C ASP A 708 17.75 -14.33 28.91
N SER A 709 18.61 -13.44 28.45
CA SER A 709 18.90 -13.20 27.04
C SER A 709 19.35 -14.46 26.29
N LYS A 710 20.13 -15.35 26.93
CA LYS A 710 20.58 -16.60 26.31
C LYS A 710 19.41 -17.58 26.11
N ALA A 711 18.63 -17.79 27.17
CA ALA A 711 17.43 -18.65 27.12
C ALA A 711 16.41 -18.13 26.10
N ARG A 712 16.24 -16.81 25.98
CA ARG A 712 15.39 -16.19 24.95
C ARG A 712 15.88 -16.52 23.53
N ASN A 713 17.18 -16.41 23.26
CA ASN A 713 17.72 -16.69 21.94
C ASN A 713 17.64 -18.19 21.58
N GLU A 714 17.86 -19.07 22.56
CA GLU A 714 17.64 -20.51 22.39
C GLU A 714 16.17 -20.81 22.05
N PHE A 715 15.23 -20.15 22.73
CA PHE A 715 13.80 -20.29 22.42
C PHE A 715 13.40 -19.72 21.05
N VAL A 716 13.98 -18.59 20.63
CA VAL A 716 13.79 -18.07 19.27
C VAL A 716 14.26 -19.08 18.23
N LYS A 717 15.42 -19.73 18.45
CA LYS A 717 15.93 -20.76 17.56
C LYS A 717 15.01 -21.98 17.51
N GLU A 718 14.55 -22.45 18.66
CA GLU A 718 13.58 -23.54 18.75
C GLU A 718 12.28 -23.24 17.99
N VAL A 719 11.73 -22.03 18.14
CA VAL A 719 10.53 -21.61 17.40
C VAL A 719 10.76 -21.59 15.89
N LEU A 720 11.93 -21.13 15.44
CA LEU A 720 12.29 -21.15 14.01
C LEU A 720 12.45 -22.58 13.48
N GLU A 721 12.92 -23.52 14.30
CA GLU A 721 13.01 -24.95 13.95
C GLU A 721 11.62 -25.60 13.86
N ILE A 722 10.73 -25.36 14.85
CA ILE A 722 9.35 -25.90 14.87
C ILE A 722 8.54 -25.46 13.63
N ILE A 723 8.74 -24.22 13.19
CA ILE A 723 8.03 -23.62 12.05
C ILE A 723 8.81 -23.83 10.72
N GLU A 724 9.94 -24.55 10.74
CA GLU A 724 10.77 -24.85 9.57
C GLU A 724 11.27 -23.59 8.81
N LEU A 725 11.63 -22.53 9.54
CA LEU A 725 12.13 -21.25 8.99
C LEU A 725 13.64 -21.03 9.14
N ASP A 726 14.39 -21.99 9.71
CA ASP A 726 15.83 -21.81 9.98
C ASP A 726 16.64 -21.51 8.70
N GLU A 727 16.30 -22.13 7.57
CA GLU A 727 16.99 -21.90 6.28
C GLU A 727 16.88 -20.46 5.76
N ILE A 728 15.82 -19.74 6.13
CA ILE A 728 15.52 -18.37 5.65
C ILE A 728 15.57 -17.33 6.77
N ARG A 729 16.14 -17.68 7.93
CA ARG A 729 16.14 -16.82 9.12
C ARG A 729 16.77 -15.44 8.90
N ASP A 730 17.74 -15.34 7.98
CA ASP A 730 18.49 -14.12 7.67
C ASP A 730 17.93 -13.37 6.45
N SER A 731 16.86 -13.89 5.83
CA SER A 731 16.18 -13.26 4.70
C SER A 731 15.34 -12.07 5.15
N LEU A 732 15.31 -11.01 4.34
CA LEU A 732 14.45 -9.85 4.57
C LEU A 732 12.98 -10.19 4.33
N VAL A 733 12.11 -9.67 5.18
CA VAL A 733 10.67 -9.89 5.09
C VAL A 733 10.07 -9.31 3.81
N GLY A 734 10.44 -8.08 3.44
CA GLY A 734 9.99 -7.39 2.23
C GLY A 734 8.52 -6.97 2.22
N ILE A 735 8.12 -6.29 1.15
CA ILE A 735 6.77 -5.75 0.92
C ILE A 735 5.92 -6.82 0.21
N PRO A 736 4.72 -7.16 0.74
CA PRO A 736 3.85 -8.16 0.14
C PRO A 736 3.58 -7.91 -1.35
N GLY A 737 3.76 -8.93 -2.18
CA GLY A 737 3.51 -8.87 -3.63
C GLY A 737 4.57 -8.13 -4.46
N VAL A 738 5.62 -7.60 -3.83
CA VAL A 738 6.70 -6.89 -4.52
C VAL A 738 8.04 -7.59 -4.33
N ASN A 739 8.43 -7.88 -3.08
CA ASN A 739 9.72 -8.50 -2.77
C ASN A 739 9.76 -9.20 -1.40
N GLY A 740 10.84 -9.94 -1.13
CA GLY A 740 11.10 -10.61 0.14
C GLY A 740 10.49 -12.01 0.20
N LEU A 741 9.84 -12.32 1.32
CA LEU A 741 9.28 -13.65 1.59
C LEU A 741 8.06 -13.96 0.72
N SER A 742 7.92 -15.23 0.35
CA SER A 742 6.70 -15.77 -0.26
C SER A 742 5.51 -15.65 0.71
N THR A 743 4.28 -15.79 0.20
CA THR A 743 3.05 -15.76 1.00
C THR A 743 3.07 -16.83 2.10
N GLU A 744 3.47 -18.04 1.74
CA GLU A 744 3.66 -19.20 2.61
C GLU A 744 4.65 -18.93 3.76
N GLN A 745 5.86 -18.46 3.41
CA GLN A 745 6.92 -18.14 4.37
C GLN A 745 6.50 -17.00 5.31
N ARG A 746 5.76 -16.01 4.78
CA ARG A 746 5.26 -14.89 5.57
C ARG A 746 4.16 -15.33 6.55
N LYS A 747 3.29 -16.25 6.15
CA LYS A 747 2.27 -16.84 7.03
C LYS A 747 2.91 -17.61 8.18
N ARG A 748 3.91 -18.43 7.88
CA ARG A 748 4.74 -19.11 8.89
C ARG A 748 5.44 -18.12 9.82
N LEU A 749 5.98 -17.02 9.29
CA LEU A 749 6.55 -15.96 10.12
C LEU A 749 5.52 -15.34 11.07
N THR A 750 4.28 -15.11 10.62
CA THR A 750 3.19 -14.65 11.50
C THR A 750 2.96 -15.63 12.65
N ILE A 751 2.89 -16.93 12.36
CA ILE A 751 2.74 -17.98 13.38
C ILE A 751 3.93 -17.96 14.35
N ALA A 752 5.17 -17.87 13.86
CA ALA A 752 6.36 -17.82 14.69
C ALA A 752 6.40 -16.59 15.62
N VAL A 753 5.99 -15.41 15.12
CA VAL A 753 5.94 -14.16 15.88
C VAL A 753 4.91 -14.21 17.01
N GLU A 754 3.80 -14.94 16.84
CA GLU A 754 2.83 -15.18 17.90
C GLU A 754 3.28 -16.29 18.86
N LEU A 755 3.87 -17.38 18.35
CA LEU A 755 4.32 -18.53 19.13
C LEU A 755 5.45 -18.19 20.11
N VAL A 756 6.35 -17.27 19.73
CA VAL A 756 7.48 -16.85 20.59
C VAL A 756 7.05 -16.08 21.85
N SER A 757 5.77 -15.73 21.97
CA SER A 757 5.22 -15.23 23.23
C SER A 757 4.97 -16.33 24.27
N ASN A 758 5.27 -17.59 23.93
CA ASN A 758 4.93 -18.79 24.70
C ASN A 758 3.43 -18.84 25.10
N PRO A 759 2.48 -18.61 24.17
CA PRO A 759 1.07 -18.54 24.51
C PRO A 759 0.52 -19.94 24.83
N SER A 760 -0.52 -19.98 25.67
CA SER A 760 -1.28 -21.22 25.98
C SER A 760 -2.38 -21.48 24.97
N ILE A 761 -2.97 -20.41 24.42
CA ILE A 761 -4.07 -20.44 23.46
C ILE A 761 -3.62 -19.74 22.17
N ILE A 762 -3.85 -20.34 21.01
CA ILE A 762 -3.53 -19.72 19.72
C ILE A 762 -4.77 -19.74 18.84
N PHE A 763 -5.19 -18.56 18.41
CA PHE A 763 -6.22 -18.38 17.40
C PHE A 763 -5.57 -18.13 16.04
N MET A 764 -6.01 -18.83 15.02
CA MET A 764 -5.53 -18.64 13.65
C MET A 764 -6.71 -18.37 12.73
N ASP A 765 -6.73 -17.17 12.16
CA ASP A 765 -7.77 -16.78 11.21
C ASP A 765 -7.33 -17.13 9.79
N GLU A 766 -7.93 -18.20 9.25
CA GLU A 766 -7.67 -18.75 7.93
C GLU A 766 -6.17 -18.93 7.64
N PRO A 767 -5.47 -19.84 8.35
CA PRO A 767 -4.04 -20.06 8.18
C PRO A 767 -3.67 -20.53 6.77
N THR A 768 -4.60 -21.15 6.04
CA THR A 768 -4.42 -21.67 4.68
C THR A 768 -4.90 -20.73 3.58
N SER A 769 -5.46 -19.56 3.92
CA SER A 769 -5.96 -18.60 2.93
C SER A 769 -4.82 -17.91 2.20
N GLY A 770 -4.98 -17.70 0.89
CA GLY A 770 -3.91 -17.12 0.06
C GLY A 770 -2.84 -18.11 -0.39
N LEU A 771 -2.91 -19.38 0.03
CA LEU A 771 -1.90 -20.40 -0.21
C LEU A 771 -2.40 -21.45 -1.21
N ASP A 772 -1.46 -22.09 -1.91
CA ASP A 772 -1.73 -23.33 -2.64
C ASP A 772 -1.83 -24.52 -1.66
N ALA A 773 -2.23 -25.70 -2.14
CA ALA A 773 -2.43 -26.84 -1.23
C ALA A 773 -1.10 -27.32 -0.58
N ARG A 774 0.05 -27.11 -1.23
CA ARG A 774 1.36 -27.56 -0.72
C ARG A 774 1.83 -26.67 0.41
N ALA A 775 1.81 -25.36 0.15
CA ALA A 775 2.06 -24.31 1.10
C ALA A 775 1.10 -24.41 2.29
N ALA A 776 -0.19 -24.67 2.03
CA ALA A 776 -1.17 -24.92 3.07
C ALA A 776 -0.83 -26.16 3.89
N ALA A 777 -0.40 -27.27 3.28
CA ALA A 777 0.02 -28.47 3.98
C ALA A 777 1.28 -28.25 4.83
N ILE A 778 2.28 -27.50 4.32
CA ILE A 778 3.48 -27.12 5.08
C ILE A 778 3.12 -26.25 6.29
N VAL A 779 2.25 -25.24 6.09
CA VAL A 779 1.74 -24.41 7.18
C VAL A 779 0.97 -25.25 8.19
N MET A 780 0.07 -26.11 7.74
CA MET A 780 -0.74 -26.96 8.63
C MET A 780 0.11 -27.97 9.39
N ARG A 781 1.15 -28.55 8.79
CA ARG A 781 2.14 -29.36 9.49
C ARG A 781 2.80 -28.58 10.62
N ALA A 782 3.21 -27.34 10.37
CA ALA A 782 3.76 -26.47 11.43
C ALA A 782 2.72 -26.18 12.52
N VAL A 783 1.44 -26.01 12.17
CA VAL A 783 0.35 -25.83 13.14
C VAL A 783 0.10 -27.08 13.98
N THR A 784 0.13 -28.28 13.38
CA THR A 784 0.02 -29.56 14.10
C THR A 784 1.18 -29.72 15.08
N ASN A 785 2.42 -29.45 14.64
CA ASN A 785 3.59 -29.46 15.52
C ASN A 785 3.40 -28.52 16.73
N VAL A 786 2.74 -27.37 16.55
CA VAL A 786 2.42 -26.44 17.64
C VAL A 786 1.34 -26.99 18.57
N ALA A 787 0.31 -27.64 18.04
CA ALA A 787 -0.74 -28.28 18.85
C ALA A 787 -0.16 -29.43 19.70
N ASP A 788 0.73 -30.25 19.11
CA ASP A 788 1.41 -31.38 19.75
C ASP A 788 2.26 -30.98 20.97
N THR A 789 2.66 -29.71 21.07
CA THR A 789 3.33 -29.20 22.27
C THR A 789 2.40 -29.14 23.51
N GLY A 790 1.10 -29.36 23.34
CA GLY A 790 0.08 -29.32 24.40
C GLY A 790 -0.70 -28.00 24.48
N ARG A 791 -0.71 -27.20 23.41
CA ARG A 791 -1.40 -25.91 23.33
C ARG A 791 -2.84 -26.06 22.86
N THR A 792 -3.68 -25.09 23.21
CA THR A 792 -5.02 -24.99 22.62
C THR A 792 -4.93 -24.20 21.32
N VAL A 793 -5.18 -24.87 20.18
CA VAL A 793 -5.08 -24.25 18.86
C VAL A 793 -6.44 -24.28 18.17
N VAL A 794 -6.90 -23.11 17.75
CA VAL A 794 -8.19 -22.94 17.07
C VAL A 794 -7.95 -22.27 15.73
N CYS A 795 -8.36 -22.92 14.65
CA CYS A 795 -8.16 -22.43 13.29
C CYS A 795 -9.50 -22.26 12.58
N THR A 796 -9.78 -21.09 12.01
CA THR A 796 -10.86 -20.98 11.01
C THR A 796 -10.35 -21.51 9.69
N ILE A 797 -11.08 -22.41 9.03
CA ILE A 797 -10.70 -22.91 7.71
C ILE A 797 -11.90 -22.90 6.76
N HIS A 798 -11.63 -22.54 5.51
CA HIS A 798 -12.58 -22.56 4.41
C HIS A 798 -12.15 -23.63 3.39
N GLN A 799 -12.88 -24.75 3.36
CA GLN A 799 -12.69 -25.89 2.42
C GLN A 799 -11.26 -26.45 2.30
N PRO A 800 -10.77 -27.20 3.31
CA PRO A 800 -9.46 -27.86 3.26
C PRO A 800 -9.41 -29.07 2.32
N SER A 801 -8.20 -29.48 1.93
CA SER A 801 -7.96 -30.80 1.33
C SER A 801 -8.25 -31.93 2.34
N ILE A 802 -8.34 -33.18 1.85
CA ILE A 802 -8.59 -34.35 2.71
C ILE A 802 -7.52 -34.46 3.79
N ASP A 803 -6.24 -34.39 3.41
CA ASP A 803 -5.11 -34.48 4.34
C ASP A 803 -5.14 -33.39 5.42
N ILE A 804 -5.49 -32.15 5.04
CA ILE A 804 -5.60 -31.05 6.00
C ILE A 804 -6.83 -31.22 6.90
N PHE A 805 -7.95 -31.66 6.35
CA PHE A 805 -9.18 -31.86 7.13
C PHE A 805 -9.02 -32.97 8.17
N GLU A 806 -8.38 -34.07 7.79
CA GLU A 806 -8.13 -35.22 8.67
C GLU A 806 -7.02 -34.96 9.70
N ALA A 807 -6.26 -33.87 9.57
CA ALA A 807 -5.32 -33.41 10.58
C ALA A 807 -5.99 -32.75 11.80
N PHE A 808 -7.29 -32.42 11.72
CA PHE A 808 -8.04 -31.82 12.83
C PHE A 808 -8.62 -32.87 13.77
N ASP A 809 -8.53 -32.62 15.08
CA ASP A 809 -9.10 -33.48 16.11
C ASP A 809 -10.59 -33.20 16.31
N GLU A 810 -10.96 -31.92 16.39
CA GLU A 810 -12.33 -31.45 16.61
C GLU A 810 -12.79 -30.48 15.52
N LEU A 811 -14.09 -30.50 15.22
CA LEU A 811 -14.76 -29.63 14.27
C LEU A 811 -15.94 -28.92 14.93
N MET A 812 -15.99 -27.59 14.78
CA MET A 812 -17.17 -26.75 15.01
C MET A 812 -17.65 -26.21 13.66
N LEU A 813 -18.85 -26.58 13.24
CA LEU A 813 -19.45 -26.18 11.98
C LEU A 813 -20.59 -25.18 12.21
N MET A 814 -20.51 -24.04 11.53
CA MET A 814 -21.50 -22.96 11.59
C MET A 814 -22.25 -22.79 10.27
N LYS A 815 -23.56 -22.54 10.35
CA LYS A 815 -24.38 -22.16 9.19
C LYS A 815 -24.52 -20.64 9.05
N ARG A 816 -24.99 -20.19 7.88
CA ARG A 816 -25.33 -18.78 7.65
C ARG A 816 -26.42 -18.37 8.64
N GLY A 817 -26.23 -17.24 9.31
CA GLY A 817 -27.06 -16.82 10.44
C GLY A 817 -26.36 -16.92 11.79
N GLY A 818 -25.16 -17.52 11.87
CA GLY A 818 -24.38 -17.52 13.11
C GLY A 818 -24.89 -18.51 14.15
N GLU A 819 -25.28 -19.69 13.69
CA GLU A 819 -25.76 -20.82 14.51
C GLU A 819 -24.87 -22.05 14.27
N LEU A 820 -24.72 -22.91 15.29
CA LEU A 820 -24.00 -24.17 15.20
C LEU A 820 -24.89 -25.28 14.64
N ILE A 821 -24.30 -26.10 13.77
CA ILE A 821 -24.95 -27.29 13.20
C ILE A 821 -24.22 -28.60 13.51
N TYR A 822 -22.95 -28.50 13.96
CA TYR A 822 -22.15 -29.63 14.43
C TYR A 822 -21.04 -29.11 15.35
N ALA A 823 -20.77 -29.81 16.46
CA ALA A 823 -19.59 -29.56 17.29
C ALA A 823 -19.13 -30.85 17.97
N GLY A 824 -18.09 -31.48 17.43
CA GLY A 824 -17.64 -32.80 17.86
C GLY A 824 -16.31 -33.23 17.22
N PRO A 825 -15.84 -34.46 17.51
CA PRO A 825 -14.59 -34.98 16.96
C PRO A 825 -14.73 -35.30 15.46
N VAL A 826 -13.69 -35.03 14.67
CA VAL A 826 -13.67 -35.39 13.23
C VAL A 826 -13.68 -36.92 13.06
N GLY A 827 -12.90 -37.60 13.90
CA GLY A 827 -12.71 -39.05 13.88
C GLY A 827 -11.75 -39.51 12.78
N HIS A 828 -11.17 -40.70 12.95
CA HIS A 828 -10.25 -41.28 11.96
C HIS A 828 -10.96 -41.38 10.60
N HIS A 829 -10.31 -40.90 9.53
CA HIS A 829 -10.89 -40.85 8.18
C HIS A 829 -12.24 -40.10 8.10
N SER A 830 -12.47 -39.09 8.95
CA SER A 830 -13.71 -38.29 9.01
C SER A 830 -14.98 -39.08 9.34
N CYS A 831 -14.86 -40.26 9.94
CA CYS A 831 -15.99 -41.18 10.07
C CYS A 831 -17.13 -40.67 10.96
N GLU A 832 -16.85 -39.92 12.02
CA GLU A 832 -17.87 -39.44 12.96
C GLU A 832 -18.72 -38.32 12.34
N VAL A 833 -18.09 -37.41 11.60
CA VAL A 833 -18.78 -36.36 10.84
C VAL A 833 -19.67 -36.97 9.77
N ILE A 834 -19.15 -37.95 9.01
CA ILE A 834 -19.90 -38.62 7.94
C ILE A 834 -21.12 -39.35 8.51
N LYS A 835 -20.95 -40.11 9.60
CA LYS A 835 -22.05 -40.81 10.27
C LYS A 835 -23.15 -39.86 10.74
N TYR A 836 -22.78 -38.71 11.33
CA TYR A 836 -23.75 -37.73 11.83
C TYR A 836 -24.65 -37.20 10.70
N PHE A 837 -24.07 -36.70 9.61
CA PHE A 837 -24.85 -36.14 8.51
C PHE A 837 -25.59 -37.21 7.69
N GLN A 838 -25.05 -38.44 7.56
CA GLN A 838 -25.75 -39.54 6.89
C GLN A 838 -26.92 -40.11 7.71
N ALA A 839 -26.95 -39.89 9.02
CA ALA A 839 -28.09 -40.28 9.85
C ALA A 839 -29.33 -39.39 9.61
N ILE A 840 -29.15 -38.22 8.99
CA ILE A 840 -30.23 -37.29 8.68
C ILE A 840 -30.99 -37.76 7.43
N PRO A 841 -32.32 -37.95 7.49
CA PRO A 841 -33.11 -38.39 6.35
C PRO A 841 -32.98 -37.44 5.15
N GLY A 842 -32.75 -38.00 3.95
CA GLY A 842 -32.67 -37.24 2.70
C GLY A 842 -31.28 -36.72 2.32
N VAL A 843 -30.28 -36.80 3.22
CA VAL A 843 -28.90 -36.44 2.89
C VAL A 843 -28.26 -37.50 1.99
N ALA A 844 -27.65 -37.07 0.87
CA ALA A 844 -26.98 -37.96 -0.07
C ALA A 844 -25.71 -38.56 0.55
N ARG A 845 -25.49 -39.87 0.36
CA ARG A 845 -24.26 -40.56 0.81
C ARG A 845 -23.04 -40.02 0.08
N ILE A 846 -21.90 -39.96 0.78
CA ILE A 846 -20.62 -39.54 0.22
C ILE A 846 -20.16 -40.56 -0.84
N LYS A 847 -19.62 -40.07 -1.95
CA LYS A 847 -19.01 -40.90 -3.00
C LYS A 847 -17.62 -41.38 -2.56
N GLU A 848 -17.14 -42.51 -3.08
CA GLU A 848 -15.78 -42.96 -2.82
C GLU A 848 -14.76 -41.92 -3.31
N ASN A 849 -13.69 -41.69 -2.52
CA ASN A 849 -12.63 -40.70 -2.76
C ASN A 849 -13.08 -39.24 -2.89
N TYR A 850 -14.31 -38.91 -2.46
CA TYR A 850 -14.79 -37.54 -2.43
C TYR A 850 -14.40 -36.83 -1.12
N ASN A 851 -14.02 -35.55 -1.20
CA ASN A 851 -13.56 -34.80 -0.03
C ASN A 851 -14.70 -34.62 1.01
N PRO A 852 -14.56 -35.15 2.24
CA PRO A 852 -15.59 -35.04 3.28
C PRO A 852 -15.95 -33.61 3.64
N SER A 853 -14.97 -32.70 3.63
CA SER A 853 -15.18 -31.30 4.00
C SER A 853 -16.02 -30.55 2.95
N THR A 854 -15.78 -30.83 1.67
CA THR A 854 -16.57 -30.30 0.54
C THR A 854 -18.00 -30.84 0.60
N TRP A 855 -18.15 -32.17 0.71
CA TRP A 855 -19.46 -32.83 0.81
C TRP A 855 -20.30 -32.26 1.95
N MET A 856 -19.70 -32.12 3.14
CA MET A 856 -20.36 -31.58 4.32
C MET A 856 -20.88 -30.15 4.10
N LEU A 857 -20.11 -29.26 3.46
CA LEU A 857 -20.52 -27.89 3.16
C LEU A 857 -21.61 -27.82 2.07
N GLU A 858 -21.61 -28.75 1.11
CA GLU A 858 -22.66 -28.85 0.08
C GLU A 858 -23.99 -29.32 0.67
N VAL A 859 -23.98 -30.37 1.50
CA VAL A 859 -25.22 -30.93 2.10
C VAL A 859 -25.83 -30.00 3.15
N THR A 860 -25.01 -29.13 3.76
CA THR A 860 -25.45 -28.12 4.74
C THR A 860 -25.69 -26.74 4.13
N SER A 861 -25.74 -26.64 2.80
CA SER A 861 -26.04 -25.38 2.09
C SER A 861 -27.50 -24.96 2.28
N THR A 862 -27.78 -23.66 2.25
CA THR A 862 -29.15 -23.12 2.41
C THR A 862 -30.12 -23.62 1.33
N SER A 863 -29.62 -23.87 0.12
CA SER A 863 -30.42 -24.48 -0.96
C SER A 863 -30.84 -25.91 -0.62
N MET A 864 -29.94 -26.70 -0.04
CA MET A 864 -30.24 -28.07 0.36
C MET A 864 -31.16 -28.10 1.59
N GLU A 865 -30.96 -27.18 2.53
CA GLU A 865 -31.82 -26.98 3.70
C GLU A 865 -33.29 -26.74 3.29
N LEU A 866 -33.51 -25.88 2.29
CA LEU A 866 -34.82 -25.61 1.71
C LEU A 866 -35.41 -26.81 0.94
N GLN A 867 -34.59 -27.56 0.21
CA GLN A 867 -35.03 -28.75 -0.53
C GLN A 867 -35.45 -29.90 0.40
N LEU A 868 -34.71 -30.08 1.50
CA LEU A 868 -34.99 -31.09 2.51
C LEU A 868 -36.11 -30.68 3.47
N GLY A 869 -36.36 -29.37 3.63
CA GLY A 869 -37.33 -28.83 4.57
C GLY A 869 -36.93 -29.05 6.04
N VAL A 870 -35.62 -29.08 6.32
CA VAL A 870 -35.05 -29.36 7.65
C VAL A 870 -34.21 -28.15 8.09
N ASP A 871 -34.24 -27.79 9.38
CA ASP A 871 -33.28 -26.84 9.95
C ASP A 871 -32.14 -27.59 10.67
N PHE A 872 -30.93 -27.52 10.13
CA PHE A 872 -29.77 -28.23 10.70
C PHE A 872 -29.37 -27.72 12.09
N ALA A 873 -29.61 -26.46 12.41
CA ALA A 873 -29.31 -25.89 13.73
C ALA A 873 -30.30 -26.40 14.79
N GLN A 874 -31.58 -26.55 14.42
CA GLN A 874 -32.56 -27.18 15.30
C GLN A 874 -32.21 -28.65 15.56
N MET A 875 -31.87 -29.40 14.51
CA MET A 875 -31.46 -30.81 14.63
C MET A 875 -30.24 -30.97 15.56
N TYR A 876 -29.26 -30.06 15.45
CA TYR A 876 -28.11 -30.05 16.35
C TYR A 876 -28.52 -29.83 17.81
N ARG A 877 -29.38 -28.85 18.11
CA ARG A 877 -29.87 -28.59 19.48
C ARG A 877 -30.60 -29.78 20.10
N GLU A 878 -31.36 -30.51 19.29
CA GLU A 878 -32.11 -31.70 19.74
C GLU A 878 -31.22 -32.95 19.89
N SER A 879 -30.05 -32.96 19.23
CA SER A 879 -29.12 -34.08 19.23
C SER A 879 -28.50 -34.37 20.61
N SER A 880 -28.05 -35.60 20.82
CA SER A 880 -27.25 -35.97 22.00
C SER A 880 -25.93 -35.22 22.07
N MET A 881 -25.35 -34.88 20.91
CA MET A 881 -24.07 -34.18 20.80
C MET A 881 -24.10 -32.79 21.45
N CYS A 882 -25.20 -32.03 21.27
CA CYS A 882 -25.35 -30.73 21.94
C CYS A 882 -25.42 -30.88 23.46
N LYS A 883 -26.18 -31.87 23.95
CA LYS A 883 -26.29 -32.14 25.41
C LYS A 883 -24.96 -32.55 26.03
N ASP A 884 -24.20 -33.39 25.33
CA ASP A 884 -22.86 -33.81 25.76
C ASP A 884 -21.88 -32.63 25.78
N LYS A 885 -21.95 -31.74 24.79
CA LYS A 885 -21.11 -30.54 24.74
C LYS A 885 -21.52 -29.53 25.83
N ASP A 886 -22.80 -29.35 26.13
CA ASP A 886 -23.26 -28.51 27.24
C ASP A 886 -22.78 -29.04 28.61
N MET A 887 -22.83 -30.35 28.81
CA MET A 887 -22.28 -30.99 30.02
C MET A 887 -20.76 -30.80 30.11
N LEU A 888 -20.05 -30.93 28.99
CA LEU A 888 -18.61 -30.68 28.91
C LEU A 888 -18.28 -29.22 29.26
N VAL A 889 -18.99 -28.25 28.68
CA VAL A 889 -18.80 -26.82 28.97
C VAL A 889 -19.06 -26.52 30.45
N LYS A 890 -20.14 -27.05 31.04
CA LYS A 890 -20.42 -26.89 32.47
C LYS A 890 -19.29 -27.44 33.35
N ARG A 891 -18.72 -28.60 32.98
CA ARG A 891 -17.59 -29.20 33.70
C ARG A 891 -16.32 -28.34 33.58
N LEU A 892 -16.02 -27.84 32.38
CA LEU A 892 -14.81 -27.05 32.12
C LEU A 892 -14.91 -25.60 32.64
N SER A 893 -16.12 -25.09 32.82
CA SER A 893 -16.39 -23.78 33.42
C SER A 893 -16.16 -23.73 34.94
N MET A 894 -15.92 -24.87 35.59
CA MET A 894 -15.54 -24.93 37.01
C MET A 894 -14.02 -25.00 37.15
N PRO A 895 -13.40 -24.15 37.98
CA PRO A 895 -11.95 -24.19 38.19
C PRO A 895 -11.53 -25.49 38.88
N VAL A 896 -10.40 -26.05 38.47
CA VAL A 896 -9.82 -27.25 39.08
C VAL A 896 -9.39 -26.92 40.52
N PRO A 897 -9.70 -27.77 41.53
CA PRO A 897 -9.32 -27.52 42.91
C PRO A 897 -7.80 -27.33 43.06
N GLY A 898 -7.37 -26.19 43.62
CA GLY A 898 -5.96 -25.87 43.84
C GLY A 898 -5.28 -25.03 42.75
N THR A 899 -5.97 -24.67 41.66
CA THR A 899 -5.47 -23.70 40.68
C THR A 899 -5.85 -22.27 41.09
N SER A 900 -4.96 -21.31 40.86
CA SER A 900 -5.21 -19.89 41.08
C SER A 900 -5.64 -19.19 39.79
N ASP A 901 -6.45 -18.14 39.91
CA ASP A 901 -6.80 -17.26 38.79
C ASP A 901 -5.53 -16.63 38.16
N LEU A 902 -5.53 -16.49 36.83
CA LEU A 902 -4.44 -15.90 36.04
C LEU A 902 -4.47 -14.38 36.14
N HIS A 903 -4.06 -13.86 37.29
CA HIS A 903 -3.97 -12.42 37.51
C HIS A 903 -2.59 -11.89 37.10
N PHE A 904 -2.57 -11.02 36.09
CA PHE A 904 -1.38 -10.27 35.70
C PHE A 904 -1.46 -8.82 36.20
N PRO A 905 -0.43 -8.30 36.90
CA PRO A 905 -0.48 -6.95 37.47
C PRO A 905 -0.42 -5.84 36.42
N THR A 906 0.13 -6.15 35.24
CA THR A 906 0.31 -5.20 34.15
C THR A 906 -0.19 -5.78 32.84
N GLN A 907 -0.74 -4.91 31.99
CA GLN A 907 -1.16 -5.25 30.63
C GLN A 907 0.02 -5.77 29.79
N PHE A 908 1.19 -5.13 29.90
CA PHE A 908 2.41 -5.52 29.17
C PHE A 908 3.37 -6.32 30.06
N PRO A 909 4.06 -7.35 29.52
CA PRO A 909 5.08 -8.10 30.27
C PRO A 909 6.30 -7.25 30.63
N GLN A 910 6.79 -6.45 29.69
CA GLN A 910 7.99 -5.62 29.85
C GLN A 910 7.68 -4.22 30.39
N LYS A 911 8.66 -3.62 31.10
CA LYS A 911 8.59 -2.22 31.55
C LYS A 911 8.68 -1.26 30.35
N PHE A 912 8.11 -0.05 30.50
CA PHE A 912 8.08 0.96 29.44
C PHE A 912 9.46 1.26 28.81
N TRP A 913 10.51 1.32 29.63
CA TRP A 913 11.86 1.61 29.12
C TRP A 913 12.43 0.49 28.25
N GLU A 914 12.17 -0.77 28.58
CA GLU A 914 12.59 -1.91 27.74
C GLU A 914 11.75 -2.00 26.46
N GLN A 915 10.46 -1.64 26.53
CA GLN A 915 9.63 -1.48 25.33
C GLN A 915 10.21 -0.41 24.41
N PHE A 916 10.54 0.77 24.95
CA PHE A 916 11.14 1.87 24.19
C PHE A 916 12.48 1.45 23.56
N LYS A 917 13.38 0.77 24.29
CA LYS A 917 14.64 0.26 23.74
C LYS A 917 14.43 -0.74 22.61
N ALA A 918 13.48 -1.67 22.76
CA ALA A 918 13.18 -2.65 21.73
C ALA A 918 12.62 -1.98 20.47
N CYS A 919 11.65 -1.07 20.62
CA CYS A 919 11.11 -0.28 19.51
C CYS A 919 12.20 0.56 18.84
N LEU A 920 13.07 1.21 19.63
CA LEU A 920 14.18 2.01 19.11
C LEU A 920 15.14 1.13 18.30
N TRP A 921 15.51 -0.04 18.80
CA TRP A 921 16.37 -0.99 18.08
C TRP A 921 15.76 -1.42 16.73
N LYS A 922 14.47 -1.76 16.70
CA LYS A 922 13.75 -2.07 15.45
C LYS A 922 13.79 -0.89 14.48
N GLN A 923 13.53 0.33 14.98
CA GLN A 923 13.55 1.53 14.15
C GLN A 923 14.97 1.87 13.66
N CYS A 924 16.03 1.68 14.46
CA CYS A 924 17.42 1.83 14.01
C CYS A 924 17.72 0.96 12.79
N LEU A 925 17.36 -0.33 12.84
CA LEU A 925 17.57 -1.27 11.74
C LEU A 925 16.74 -0.91 10.51
N SER A 926 15.45 -0.60 10.71
CA SER A 926 14.54 -0.24 9.62
C SER A 926 15.01 1.01 8.87
N TYR A 927 15.38 2.07 9.60
CA TYR A 927 15.88 3.31 9.01
C TYR A 927 17.21 3.09 8.27
N TRP A 928 18.15 2.35 8.87
CA TRP A 928 19.44 2.08 8.25
C TRP A 928 19.31 1.26 6.96
N ARG A 929 18.44 0.24 6.95
CA ARG A 929 18.22 -0.64 5.80
C ARG A 929 17.24 -0.07 4.76
N THR A 930 16.76 1.15 4.95
CA THR A 930 15.92 1.88 3.97
C THR A 930 16.74 3.00 3.29
N PRO A 931 17.68 2.69 2.38
CA PRO A 931 18.46 3.72 1.70
C PRO A 931 17.55 4.61 0.83
N SER A 932 16.47 4.06 0.26
CA SER A 932 15.50 4.81 -0.53
C SER A 932 14.90 6.01 0.21
N TYR A 933 14.86 5.98 1.55
CA TYR A 933 14.41 7.08 2.38
C TYR A 933 15.56 7.97 2.84
N ASN A 934 16.49 7.44 3.64
CA ASN A 934 17.50 8.26 4.32
C ASN A 934 18.61 8.74 3.37
N LEU A 935 19.12 7.87 2.49
CA LEU A 935 20.18 8.24 1.54
C LEU A 935 19.66 9.30 0.57
N VAL A 936 18.43 9.13 0.07
CA VAL A 936 17.82 10.10 -0.84
C VAL A 936 17.64 11.45 -0.15
N ARG A 937 17.19 11.52 1.11
CA ARG A 937 17.11 12.78 1.87
C ARG A 937 18.47 13.48 1.97
N ILE A 938 19.51 12.74 2.35
CA ILE A 938 20.87 13.26 2.52
C ILE A 938 21.45 13.78 1.20
N VAL A 939 21.38 12.98 0.12
CA VAL A 939 21.89 13.35 -1.21
C VAL A 939 21.14 14.58 -1.74
N THR A 940 19.81 14.58 -1.61
CA THR A 940 18.97 15.70 -2.05
C THR A 940 19.35 16.98 -1.33
N LEU A 941 19.53 16.93 -0.02
CA LEU A 941 19.95 18.11 0.74
C LEU A 941 21.36 18.55 0.36
N ALA A 942 22.31 17.63 0.17
CA ALA A 942 23.66 17.97 -0.27
C ALA A 942 23.66 18.71 -1.62
N VAL A 943 22.86 18.23 -2.58
CA VAL A 943 22.67 18.91 -3.88
C VAL A 943 22.04 20.29 -3.69
N ALA A 944 21.02 20.43 -2.82
CA ALA A 944 20.43 21.72 -2.53
C ALA A 944 21.43 22.69 -1.87
N CYS A 945 22.24 22.22 -0.92
CA CYS A 945 23.28 23.02 -0.27
C CYS A 945 24.30 23.56 -1.29
N ILE A 946 24.75 22.71 -2.22
CA ILE A 946 25.63 23.14 -3.31
C ILE A 946 24.92 24.17 -4.20
N PHE A 947 23.67 23.90 -4.57
CA PHE A 947 22.90 24.78 -5.45
C PHE A 947 22.70 26.17 -4.84
N PHE A 948 22.29 26.25 -3.56
CA PHE A 948 22.18 27.53 -2.83
C PHE A 948 23.54 28.18 -2.60
N GLY A 949 24.57 27.41 -2.24
CA GLY A 949 25.92 27.94 -2.03
C GLY A 949 26.51 28.58 -3.29
N VAL A 950 26.25 27.99 -4.47
CA VAL A 950 26.68 28.52 -5.77
C VAL A 950 25.88 29.76 -6.17
N LEU A 951 24.56 29.75 -5.95
CA LEU A 951 23.71 30.89 -6.31
C LEU A 951 24.00 32.14 -5.47
N PHE A 952 24.22 31.96 -4.17
CA PHE A 952 24.44 33.03 -3.21
C PHE A 952 25.92 33.20 -2.83
N TRP A 953 26.83 32.85 -3.73
CA TRP A 953 28.27 32.83 -3.46
C TRP A 953 28.78 34.14 -2.85
N GLN A 954 29.24 34.08 -1.59
CA GLN A 954 29.75 35.22 -0.80
C GLN A 954 28.80 36.42 -0.67
N GLN A 955 27.50 36.26 -0.96
CA GLN A 955 26.51 37.33 -0.83
C GLN A 955 26.10 37.59 0.63
N GLY A 956 26.27 36.61 1.52
CA GLY A 956 25.97 36.71 2.95
C GLY A 956 26.97 37.56 3.75
N ASN A 957 28.12 37.89 3.16
CA ASN A 957 29.11 38.72 3.82
C ASN A 957 28.61 40.16 3.88
N ILE A 958 28.47 40.65 5.11
CA ILE A 958 27.92 41.98 5.37
C ILE A 958 28.65 43.07 4.57
N ASN A 959 29.95 42.90 4.31
CA ASN A 959 30.81 43.82 3.54
C ASN A 959 30.34 44.10 2.11
N HIS A 960 29.60 43.20 1.49
CA HIS A 960 29.08 43.38 0.14
C HIS A 960 27.66 43.97 0.10
N ILE A 961 27.03 44.19 1.25
CA ILE A 961 25.66 44.69 1.38
C ILE A 961 25.69 46.20 1.60
N ASN A 962 25.20 46.95 0.60
CA ASN A 962 25.12 48.42 0.62
C ASN A 962 23.69 48.96 0.53
N ASP A 963 22.72 48.10 0.15
CA ASP A 963 21.34 48.49 -0.15
C ASP A 963 20.35 47.49 0.47
N GLN A 964 19.11 47.94 0.69
CA GLN A 964 18.01 47.12 1.23
C GLN A 964 17.77 45.83 0.44
N GLN A 965 17.97 45.84 -0.89
CA GLN A 965 17.74 44.68 -1.75
C GLN A 965 18.69 43.53 -1.39
N GLY A 966 19.94 43.83 -1.02
CA GLY A 966 20.90 42.80 -0.57
C GLY A 966 20.46 42.10 0.71
N LEU A 967 19.87 42.83 1.66
CA LEU A 967 19.30 42.25 2.88
C LEU A 967 18.07 41.39 2.58
N PHE A 968 17.18 41.84 1.69
CA PHE A 968 16.02 41.05 1.25
C PHE A 968 16.45 39.76 0.54
N THR A 969 17.48 39.81 -0.30
CA THR A 969 18.02 38.64 -1.00
C THR A 969 18.61 37.60 -0.03
N ILE A 970 19.34 38.01 1.01
CA ILE A 970 19.88 37.08 2.01
C ILE A 970 18.78 36.52 2.92
N LEU A 971 17.84 37.36 3.37
CA LEU A 971 16.69 36.87 4.13
C LEU A 971 15.85 35.89 3.27
N GLY A 972 15.71 36.19 1.98
CA GLY A 972 15.09 35.32 0.98
C GLY A 972 15.84 34.00 0.77
N CYS A 973 17.17 34.00 0.85
CA CYS A 973 18.00 32.79 0.87
C CYS A 973 17.68 31.91 2.07
N MET A 974 17.70 32.48 3.29
CA MET A 974 17.38 31.78 4.53
C MET A 974 15.95 31.21 4.48
N TYR A 975 14.98 32.04 4.12
CA TYR A 975 13.58 31.65 3.94
C TYR A 975 13.41 30.54 2.90
N GLY A 976 13.97 30.72 1.70
CA GLY A 976 13.84 29.77 0.61
C GLY A 976 14.44 28.41 0.96
N PHE A 977 15.61 28.39 1.59
CA PHE A 977 16.27 27.15 1.98
C PHE A 977 15.46 26.37 3.04
N ILE A 978 15.02 27.05 4.11
CA ILE A 978 14.29 26.40 5.20
C ILE A 978 12.94 25.89 4.71
N LEU A 979 12.21 26.70 3.94
CA LEU A 979 10.91 26.29 3.42
C LEU A 979 11.07 25.07 2.52
N PHE A 980 12.05 25.09 1.61
CA PHE A 980 12.33 23.95 0.74
C PHE A 980 12.71 22.69 1.53
N SER A 981 13.74 22.78 2.38
CA SER A 981 14.26 21.65 3.14
C SER A 981 13.23 21.10 4.13
N GLY A 982 12.43 21.97 4.75
CA GLY A 982 11.32 21.62 5.62
C GLY A 982 10.21 20.87 4.88
N VAL A 983 9.70 21.42 3.77
CA VAL A 983 8.66 20.76 2.96
C VAL A 983 9.13 19.41 2.44
N ASN A 984 10.39 19.30 1.98
CA ASN A 984 10.97 18.03 1.51
C ASN A 984 11.05 16.98 2.63
N ASN A 985 11.50 17.37 3.83
CA ASN A 985 11.54 16.48 4.99
C ASN A 985 10.14 16.01 5.41
N CYS A 986 9.15 16.90 5.36
CA CYS A 986 7.77 16.55 5.69
C CYS A 986 7.11 15.63 4.64
N GLN A 987 7.32 15.86 3.35
CA GLN A 987 6.75 15.00 2.29
C GLN A 987 7.40 13.61 2.25
N SER A 988 8.72 13.53 2.46
CA SER A 988 9.44 12.25 2.41
C SER A 988 9.08 11.31 3.56
N VAL A 989 8.77 11.82 4.76
CA VAL A 989 8.45 11.00 5.94
C VAL A 989 7.04 10.38 5.90
N MET A 990 6.07 11.02 5.24
CA MET A 990 4.69 10.54 5.16
C MET A 990 4.53 9.09 4.65
N PRO A 991 5.12 8.70 3.50
CA PRO A 991 4.98 7.33 3.01
C PRO A 991 5.62 6.30 3.94
N PHE A 992 6.77 6.63 4.54
CA PHE A 992 7.47 5.74 5.47
C PHE A 992 6.62 5.46 6.73
N VAL A 993 6.07 6.51 7.36
CA VAL A 993 5.20 6.38 8.54
C VAL A 993 3.90 5.64 8.19
N SER A 994 3.35 5.84 6.99
CA SER A 994 2.10 5.20 6.58
C SER A 994 2.23 3.68 6.47
N VAL A 995 3.38 3.18 5.99
CA VAL A 995 3.65 1.72 5.93
C VAL A 995 3.77 1.15 7.34
N GLU A 996 4.60 1.75 8.19
CA GLU A 996 4.79 1.29 9.58
C GLU A 996 3.51 1.38 10.42
N ARG A 997 2.64 2.36 10.18
CA ARG A 997 1.34 2.47 10.87
C ARG A 997 0.49 1.20 10.75
N SER A 998 0.50 0.53 9.60
CA SER A 998 -0.23 -0.73 9.42
C SER A 998 0.31 -1.86 10.31
N VAL A 999 1.63 -1.91 10.47
CA VAL A 999 2.33 -2.84 11.36
C VAL A 999 2.02 -2.51 12.83
N VAL A 1000 2.04 -1.23 13.20
CA VAL A 1000 1.72 -0.77 14.57
C VAL A 1000 0.31 -1.18 15.00
N TYR A 1001 -0.67 -1.11 14.10
CA TYR A 1001 -2.03 -1.56 14.44
C TYR A 1001 -2.05 -3.05 14.80
N ARG A 1002 -1.37 -3.91 14.02
CA ARG A 1002 -1.21 -5.34 14.33
C ARG A 1002 -0.51 -5.55 15.67
N GLU A 1003 0.67 -4.96 15.86
CA GLU A 1003 1.49 -5.11 17.07
C GLU A 1003 0.78 -4.60 18.34
N ARG A 1004 -0.07 -3.57 18.19
CA ARG A 1004 -0.93 -3.05 19.26
C ARG A 1004 -2.03 -4.03 19.65
N PHE A 1005 -2.69 -4.66 18.68
CA PHE A 1005 -3.71 -5.67 18.96
C PHE A 1005 -3.12 -6.92 19.63
N ALA A 1006 -1.89 -7.29 19.27
CA ALA A 1006 -1.13 -8.35 19.93
C ALA A 1006 -0.61 -7.98 21.34
N GLY A 1007 -0.80 -6.72 21.79
CA GLY A 1007 -0.38 -6.28 23.12
C GLY A 1007 1.13 -6.26 23.33
N MET A 1008 1.92 -6.00 22.28
CA MET A 1008 3.39 -6.06 22.35
C MET A 1008 4.00 -4.91 23.17
N TYR A 1009 3.48 -3.69 23.00
CA TYR A 1009 4.01 -2.48 23.64
C TYR A 1009 2.94 -1.39 23.75
N SER A 1010 3.20 -0.40 24.59
CA SER A 1010 2.39 0.83 24.67
C SER A 1010 2.60 1.68 23.41
N PRO A 1011 1.53 2.23 22.78
CA PRO A 1011 1.67 3.11 21.61
C PRO A 1011 2.66 4.26 21.80
N TRP A 1012 2.79 4.77 23.03
CA TRP A 1012 3.74 5.82 23.38
C TRP A 1012 5.21 5.38 23.24
N ALA A 1013 5.54 4.13 23.58
CA ALA A 1013 6.90 3.62 23.48
C ALA A 1013 7.37 3.60 22.01
N TYR A 1014 6.48 3.16 21.11
CA TYR A 1014 6.72 3.21 19.67
C TYR A 1014 6.83 4.65 19.16
N SER A 1015 5.89 5.52 19.52
CA SER A 1015 5.87 6.90 19.01
C SER A 1015 7.13 7.66 19.41
N PHE A 1016 7.58 7.54 20.66
CA PHE A 1016 8.83 8.18 21.08
C PHE A 1016 10.06 7.54 20.42
N ALA A 1017 10.08 6.22 20.20
CA ALA A 1017 11.18 5.57 19.49
C ALA A 1017 11.30 6.08 18.05
N GLN A 1018 10.17 6.24 17.35
CA GLN A 1018 10.13 6.79 15.99
C GLN A 1018 10.59 8.27 15.97
N VAL A 1019 10.13 9.08 16.92
CA VAL A 1019 10.54 10.49 17.06
C VAL A 1019 12.04 10.61 17.33
N ALA A 1020 12.58 9.76 18.22
CA ALA A 1020 13.99 9.77 18.59
C ALA A 1020 14.90 9.37 17.42
N MET A 1021 14.47 8.45 16.56
CA MET A 1021 15.26 8.00 15.41
C MET A 1021 15.45 9.07 14.32
N GLU A 1022 14.58 10.05 14.21
CA GLU A 1022 14.77 11.13 13.23
C GLU A 1022 15.89 12.09 13.62
N ILE A 1023 16.19 12.23 14.92
CA ILE A 1023 17.15 13.23 15.41
C ILE A 1023 18.55 13.05 14.82
N PRO A 1024 19.16 11.84 14.81
CA PRO A 1024 20.48 11.64 14.19
C PRO A 1024 20.51 11.97 12.69
N TYR A 1025 19.49 11.58 11.93
CA TYR A 1025 19.46 11.82 10.48
C TYR A 1025 19.25 13.29 10.13
N VAL A 1026 18.41 14.00 10.90
CA VAL A 1026 18.25 15.46 10.76
C VAL A 1026 19.52 16.19 11.19
N LEU A 1027 20.22 15.71 12.22
CA LEU A 1027 21.50 16.29 12.62
C LEU A 1027 22.55 16.18 11.50
N VAL A 1028 22.66 15.03 10.83
CA VAL A 1028 23.54 14.86 9.66
C VAL A 1028 23.19 15.86 8.55
N GLN A 1029 21.91 16.07 8.29
CA GLN A 1029 21.43 17.07 7.33
C GLN A 1029 21.88 18.49 7.69
N VAL A 1030 21.74 18.89 8.96
CA VAL A 1030 22.17 20.20 9.43
C VAL A 1030 23.69 20.35 9.32
N VAL A 1031 24.47 19.34 9.74
CA VAL A 1031 25.93 19.36 9.63
C VAL A 1031 26.37 19.53 8.18
N LEU A 1032 25.73 18.85 7.23
CA LEU A 1032 26.03 19.03 5.80
C LEU A 1032 25.77 20.46 5.31
N PHE A 1033 24.67 21.09 5.76
CA PHE A 1033 24.43 22.50 5.45
C PHE A 1033 25.52 23.40 6.03
N MET A 1034 25.90 23.18 7.29
CA MET A 1034 26.92 24.00 7.96
C MET A 1034 28.31 23.84 7.33
N LEU A 1035 28.63 22.68 6.76
CA LEU A 1035 29.92 22.44 6.11
C LEU A 1035 29.98 22.95 4.66
N ILE A 1036 28.84 22.98 3.95
CA ILE A 1036 28.80 23.30 2.52
C ILE A 1036 28.19 24.69 2.28
N ALA A 1037 26.91 24.87 2.61
CA ALA A 1037 26.18 26.08 2.24
C ALA A 1037 26.58 27.28 3.10
N TYR A 1038 26.74 27.11 4.41
CA TYR A 1038 27.12 28.19 5.32
C TYR A 1038 28.40 28.94 4.89
N PRO A 1039 29.52 28.25 4.56
CA PRO A 1039 30.73 28.93 4.09
C PRO A 1039 30.62 29.46 2.66
N MET A 1040 29.93 28.76 1.76
CA MET A 1040 29.78 29.20 0.37
C MET A 1040 28.94 30.48 0.27
N ILE A 1041 27.89 30.61 1.07
CA ILE A 1041 27.06 31.82 1.14
C ILE A 1041 27.86 32.98 1.77
N GLY A 1042 28.83 32.69 2.65
CA GLY A 1042 29.68 33.70 3.29
C GLY A 1042 29.08 34.26 4.58
N TYR A 1043 28.35 33.44 5.35
CA TYR A 1043 27.91 33.81 6.70
C TYR A 1043 29.11 33.97 7.66
N GLU A 1044 28.90 34.69 8.76
CA GLU A 1044 30.00 35.05 9.66
C GLU A 1044 30.48 33.86 10.50
N TRP A 1045 31.80 33.70 10.60
CA TRP A 1045 32.44 32.51 11.20
C TRP A 1045 32.65 32.56 12.74
N THR A 1046 31.85 33.35 13.45
CA THR A 1046 31.92 33.42 14.91
C THR A 1046 31.27 32.19 15.53
N ALA A 1047 31.93 31.53 16.50
CA ALA A 1047 31.45 30.29 17.12
C ALA A 1047 30.01 30.42 17.66
N ALA A 1048 29.67 31.54 18.30
CA ALA A 1048 28.33 31.82 18.77
C ALA A 1048 27.30 31.82 17.63
N LYS A 1049 27.57 32.54 16.53
CA LYS A 1049 26.67 32.65 15.37
C LYS A 1049 26.49 31.29 14.67
N PHE A 1050 27.56 30.52 14.57
CA PHE A 1050 27.54 29.17 14.01
C PHE A 1050 26.63 28.22 14.80
N PHE A 1051 26.80 28.15 16.13
CA PHE A 1051 25.99 27.24 16.96
C PHE A 1051 24.54 27.69 17.08
N TRP A 1052 24.27 28.99 17.12
CA TRP A 1052 22.90 29.52 17.05
C TRP A 1052 22.21 29.12 15.75
N PHE A 1053 22.90 29.26 14.61
CA PHE A 1053 22.36 28.86 13.32
C PHE A 1053 22.10 27.34 13.28
N MET A 1054 23.07 26.53 13.71
CA MET A 1054 22.93 25.08 13.78
C MET A 1054 21.73 24.64 14.64
N TYR A 1055 21.58 25.24 15.82
CA TYR A 1055 20.48 24.96 16.75
C TYR A 1055 19.11 25.29 16.15
N THR A 1056 18.96 26.49 15.59
CA THR A 1056 17.69 26.92 14.98
C THR A 1056 17.35 26.05 13.77
N MET A 1057 18.33 25.73 12.92
CA MET A 1057 18.16 24.82 11.78
C MET A 1057 17.66 23.43 12.22
N LEU A 1058 18.28 22.86 13.27
CA LEU A 1058 17.91 21.56 13.81
C LEU A 1058 16.46 21.54 14.33
N CYS A 1059 16.08 22.53 15.14
CA CYS A 1059 14.73 22.61 15.70
C CYS A 1059 13.67 22.74 14.60
N THR A 1060 13.92 23.59 13.60
CA THR A 1060 12.96 23.81 12.51
C THR A 1060 12.80 22.59 11.61
N LEU A 1061 13.90 21.91 11.25
CA LEU A 1061 13.80 20.68 10.45
C LEU A 1061 13.10 19.55 11.22
N LEU A 1062 13.36 19.41 12.52
CA LEU A 1062 12.64 18.43 13.37
C LEU A 1062 11.14 18.72 13.42
N TYR A 1063 10.76 20.00 13.55
CA TYR A 1063 9.36 20.41 13.50
C TYR A 1063 8.68 19.96 12.20
N PHE A 1064 9.31 20.20 11.04
CA PHE A 1064 8.73 19.78 9.75
C PHE A 1064 8.62 18.26 9.62
N VAL A 1065 9.59 17.50 10.12
CA VAL A 1065 9.50 16.03 10.13
C VAL A 1065 8.33 15.56 11.00
N TYR A 1066 8.21 16.06 12.23
CA TYR A 1066 7.15 15.65 13.16
C TYR A 1066 5.77 16.13 12.73
N LEU A 1067 5.68 17.25 12.03
CA LEU A 1067 4.46 17.66 11.35
C LEU A 1067 3.99 16.61 10.33
N GLY A 1068 4.90 16.04 9.53
CA GLY A 1068 4.57 15.00 8.55
C GLY A 1068 4.06 13.74 9.21
N MET A 1069 4.70 13.32 10.30
CA MET A 1069 4.24 12.21 11.14
C MET A 1069 2.85 12.47 11.72
N LEU A 1070 2.62 13.69 12.22
CA LEU A 1070 1.31 14.10 12.74
C LEU A 1070 0.22 14.02 11.68
N MET A 1071 0.48 14.51 10.46
CA MET A 1071 -0.52 14.49 9.37
C MET A 1071 -0.94 13.07 9.00
N VAL A 1072 -0.01 12.11 8.98
CA VAL A 1072 -0.34 10.69 8.74
C VAL A 1072 -1.10 10.08 9.92
N SER A 1073 -0.84 10.50 11.15
CA SER A 1073 -1.58 10.01 12.34
C SER A 1073 -3.01 10.56 12.42
N LEU A 1074 -3.28 11.74 11.83
CA LEU A 1074 -4.60 12.39 11.84
C LEU A 1074 -5.50 11.97 10.68
N THR A 1075 -4.95 11.34 9.64
CA THR A 1075 -5.69 11.07 8.40
C THR A 1075 -5.68 9.59 8.02
N PRO A 1076 -6.75 9.08 7.39
CA PRO A 1076 -6.78 7.68 6.96
C PRO A 1076 -5.84 7.42 5.78
N ASN A 1077 -5.70 8.38 4.85
CA ASN A 1077 -4.98 8.20 3.58
C ASN A 1077 -3.87 9.24 3.40
N ILE A 1078 -2.77 8.84 2.77
CA ILE A 1078 -1.62 9.72 2.46
C ILE A 1078 -2.05 10.93 1.62
N GLN A 1079 -3.00 10.76 0.70
CA GLN A 1079 -3.50 11.84 -0.16
C GLN A 1079 -4.14 12.96 0.65
N VAL A 1080 -4.94 12.63 1.67
CA VAL A 1080 -5.56 13.62 2.57
C VAL A 1080 -4.50 14.24 3.48
N ALA A 1081 -3.52 13.45 3.94
CA ALA A 1081 -2.37 13.95 4.70
C ALA A 1081 -1.61 15.04 3.92
N SER A 1082 -1.34 14.80 2.63
CA SER A 1082 -0.61 15.74 1.77
C SER A 1082 -1.38 17.06 1.54
N ILE A 1083 -2.72 16.99 1.41
CA ILE A 1083 -3.61 18.15 1.28
C ILE A 1083 -3.61 19.00 2.57
N LEU A 1084 -3.77 18.37 3.74
CA LEU A 1084 -3.71 19.08 5.01
C LEU A 1084 -2.32 19.66 5.29
N ALA A 1085 -1.27 18.93 4.92
CA ALA A 1085 0.10 19.41 5.07
C ALA A 1085 0.37 20.61 4.15
N SER A 1086 -0.13 20.60 2.91
CA SER A 1086 0.01 21.74 2.00
C SER A 1086 -0.68 23.00 2.53
N MET A 1087 -1.86 22.86 3.16
CA MET A 1087 -2.54 23.95 3.85
C MET A 1087 -1.67 24.55 4.96
N PHE A 1088 -1.00 23.69 5.73
CA PHE A 1088 -0.18 24.14 6.82
C PHE A 1088 1.06 24.88 6.33
N TYR A 1089 1.78 24.37 5.31
CA TYR A 1089 2.96 25.06 4.79
C TYR A 1089 2.61 26.42 4.18
N THR A 1090 1.50 26.52 3.45
CA THR A 1090 1.10 27.79 2.83
C THR A 1090 0.71 28.83 3.87
N LEU A 1091 0.07 28.42 4.97
CA LEU A 1091 -0.24 29.29 6.09
C LEU A 1091 1.03 29.75 6.83
N GLN A 1092 1.93 28.82 7.11
CA GLN A 1092 3.24 29.08 7.73
C GLN A 1092 4.09 30.01 6.87
N ASN A 1093 4.00 29.85 5.55
CA ASN A 1093 4.68 30.70 4.60
C ASN A 1093 4.16 32.15 4.63
N LEU A 1094 2.84 32.33 4.57
CA LEU A 1094 2.21 33.65 4.66
C LEU A 1094 2.63 34.39 5.93
N MET A 1095 2.70 33.66 7.04
CA MET A 1095 3.00 34.17 8.38
C MET A 1095 4.49 34.05 8.75
N SER A 1096 5.38 33.86 7.77
CA SER A 1096 6.82 33.68 8.01
C SER A 1096 7.54 34.97 8.41
N GLY A 1097 6.98 36.14 8.10
CA GLY A 1097 7.65 37.43 8.31
C GLY A 1097 8.49 37.92 7.12
N PHE A 1098 8.67 37.09 6.08
CA PHE A 1098 9.34 37.49 4.84
C PHE A 1098 8.38 38.15 3.85
N ILE A 1099 7.24 37.50 3.56
CA ILE A 1099 6.23 38.02 2.62
C ILE A 1099 5.50 39.23 3.21
N VAL A 1100 5.12 39.13 4.48
CA VAL A 1100 4.50 40.21 5.26
C VAL A 1100 5.28 40.38 6.56
N PRO A 1101 5.95 41.52 6.78
CA PRO A 1101 6.64 41.84 8.03
C PRO A 1101 5.67 41.94 9.22
N ALA A 1102 6.14 41.56 10.41
CA ALA A 1102 5.31 41.47 11.60
C ALA A 1102 4.52 42.76 11.95
N PRO A 1103 5.10 43.98 11.86
CA PRO A 1103 4.38 45.21 12.21
C PRO A 1103 3.17 45.52 11.32
N GLN A 1104 3.11 44.93 10.13
CA GLN A 1104 2.10 45.20 9.11
C GLN A 1104 0.96 44.18 9.14
N ILE A 1105 1.16 43.06 9.83
CA ILE A 1105 0.12 42.05 9.99
C ILE A 1105 -1.04 42.67 10.80
N PRO A 1106 -2.30 42.52 10.35
CA PRO A 1106 -3.43 43.03 11.10
C PRO A 1106 -3.50 42.51 12.53
N LYS A 1107 -3.94 43.35 13.47
CA LYS A 1107 -4.01 43.01 14.91
C LYS A 1107 -4.80 41.72 15.19
N TRP A 1108 -5.79 41.39 14.37
CA TRP A 1108 -6.58 40.16 14.50
C TRP A 1108 -5.90 38.90 13.93
N TRP A 1109 -4.83 39.03 13.12
CA TRP A 1109 -4.03 37.91 12.59
C TRP A 1109 -2.64 37.78 13.22
N ILE A 1110 -2.20 38.77 14.01
CA ILE A 1110 -0.85 38.77 14.60
C ILE A 1110 -0.59 37.58 15.54
N TRP A 1111 -1.63 37.02 16.17
CA TRP A 1111 -1.49 35.80 16.99
C TRP A 1111 -1.01 34.61 16.16
N LEU A 1112 -1.42 34.52 14.89
CA LEU A 1112 -1.04 33.44 13.98
C LEU A 1112 0.44 33.54 13.59
N TYR A 1113 0.97 34.76 13.49
CA TYR A 1113 2.41 35.00 13.33
C TYR A 1113 3.22 34.45 14.51
N TYR A 1114 2.75 34.63 15.75
CA TYR A 1114 3.46 34.11 16.93
C TYR A 1114 3.31 32.58 17.13
N ILE A 1115 2.26 31.97 16.57
CA ILE A 1115 2.08 30.50 16.57
C ILE A 1115 2.87 29.82 15.43
N SER A 1116 3.28 30.59 14.40
CA SER A 1116 4.05 30.09 13.26
C SER A 1116 5.52 29.81 13.64
N PRO A 1117 6.03 28.57 13.56
CA PRO A 1117 7.45 28.29 13.85
C PRO A 1117 8.39 28.95 12.83
N MET A 1118 7.92 29.18 11.61
CA MET A 1118 8.71 29.83 10.56
C MET A 1118 9.06 31.28 10.91
N SER A 1119 8.15 32.00 11.58
CA SER A 1119 8.40 33.39 11.98
C SER A 1119 9.55 33.49 12.97
N TRP A 1120 9.55 32.64 13.99
CA TRP A 1120 10.61 32.55 14.99
C TRP A 1120 11.93 32.08 14.38
N THR A 1121 11.87 31.14 13.42
CA THR A 1121 13.06 30.65 12.72
C THR A 1121 13.76 31.79 11.99
N LEU A 1122 13.03 32.56 11.17
CA LEU A 1122 13.60 33.67 10.41
C LEU A 1122 14.06 34.81 11.31
N ASN A 1123 13.30 35.12 12.36
CA ASN A 1123 13.69 36.12 13.35
C ASN A 1123 15.03 35.76 14.00
N VAL A 1124 15.21 34.51 14.45
CA VAL A 1124 16.46 34.07 15.09
C VAL A 1124 17.62 34.02 14.09
N PHE A 1125 17.41 33.48 12.88
CA PHE A 1125 18.46 33.45 11.86
C PHE A 1125 18.94 34.84 11.46
N PHE A 1126 18.03 35.76 11.17
CA PHE A 1126 18.40 37.08 10.69
C PHE A 1126 19.03 37.92 11.80
N THR A 1127 18.45 37.87 13.01
CA THR A 1127 18.97 38.59 14.19
C THR A 1127 20.33 38.11 14.64
N THR A 1128 20.60 36.80 14.62
CA THR A 1128 21.91 36.26 15.04
C THR A 1128 23.03 36.61 14.06
N GLN A 1129 22.75 36.68 12.76
CA GLN A 1129 23.76 37.01 11.75
C GLN A 1129 24.02 38.53 11.67
N PHE A 1130 22.96 39.34 11.64
CA PHE A 1130 23.07 40.78 11.31
C PHE A 1130 22.73 41.73 12.47
N GLY A 1131 22.11 41.26 13.55
CA GLY A 1131 21.61 42.10 14.65
C GLY A 1131 22.69 42.75 15.54
N ASP A 1132 23.96 42.37 15.37
CA ASP A 1132 25.08 42.88 16.18
C ASP A 1132 25.80 44.09 15.55
N HIS A 1133 25.46 44.44 14.31
CA HIS A 1133 26.16 45.46 13.52
C HIS A 1133 25.45 46.83 13.58
N ASN A 1134 25.66 47.57 14.68
CA ASN A 1134 25.08 48.90 14.85
C ASN A 1134 25.78 49.99 14.02
N ASP A 1135 27.06 49.78 13.66
CA ASP A 1135 27.90 50.80 13.02
C ASP A 1135 27.78 50.85 11.48
N ARG A 1136 27.07 49.88 10.88
CA ARG A 1136 26.96 49.77 9.43
C ARG A 1136 25.70 50.45 8.90
N MET A 1137 25.88 51.46 8.05
CA MET A 1137 24.80 52.21 7.41
C MET A 1137 24.48 51.65 6.03
N ILE A 1138 23.19 51.53 5.72
CA ILE A 1138 22.67 51.10 4.42
C ILE A 1138 21.64 52.10 3.91
N VAL A 1139 21.49 52.17 2.59
CA VAL A 1139 20.41 52.97 1.97
C VAL A 1139 19.12 52.15 2.00
N VAL A 1140 18.06 52.73 2.56
CA VAL A 1140 16.74 52.11 2.77
C VAL A 1140 15.69 53.10 2.31
N PHE A 1141 14.92 52.74 1.28
CA PHE A 1141 13.88 53.60 0.68
C PHE A 1141 14.31 55.05 0.34
N GLY A 1142 15.61 55.32 0.19
CA GLY A 1142 16.18 56.65 -0.08
C GLY A 1142 16.78 57.36 1.13
N GLU A 1143 16.70 56.78 2.33
CA GLU A 1143 17.30 57.28 3.58
C GLU A 1143 18.44 56.37 4.05
N THR A 1144 19.43 56.90 4.78
CA THR A 1144 20.50 56.09 5.37
C THR A 1144 20.12 55.68 6.80
N LYS A 1145 20.01 54.37 7.05
CA LYS A 1145 19.71 53.79 8.37
C LYS A 1145 20.75 52.73 8.74
N SER A 1146 20.94 52.47 10.04
CA SER A 1146 21.74 51.33 10.47
C SER A 1146 21.00 50.01 10.22
N VAL A 1147 21.74 48.93 9.98
CA VAL A 1147 21.16 47.60 9.72
C VAL A 1147 20.28 47.14 10.90
N ALA A 1148 20.74 47.29 12.13
CA ALA A 1148 19.99 46.92 13.33
C ALA A 1148 18.68 47.74 13.51
N ALA A 1149 18.73 49.04 13.22
CA ALA A 1149 17.53 49.89 13.27
C ALA A 1149 16.52 49.49 12.18
N PHE A 1150 16.99 49.22 10.95
CA PHE A 1150 16.13 48.75 9.86
C PHE A 1150 15.45 47.41 10.19
N MET A 1151 16.18 46.46 10.79
CA MET A 1151 15.62 45.17 11.21
C MET A 1151 14.51 45.33 12.25
N THR A 1152 14.68 46.26 13.19
CA THR A 1152 13.69 46.52 14.24
C THR A 1152 12.47 47.27 13.67
N ASP A 1153 12.70 48.30 12.86
CA ASP A 1153 11.63 49.15 12.29
C ASP A 1153 10.78 48.42 11.25
N TYR A 1154 11.42 47.69 10.32
CA TYR A 1154 10.73 47.07 9.19
C TYR A 1154 10.22 45.67 9.51
N PHE A 1155 11.08 44.78 10.03
CA PHE A 1155 10.72 43.39 10.31
C PHE A 1155 10.15 43.17 11.71
N GLY A 1156 10.43 44.07 12.67
CA GLY A 1156 10.07 43.89 14.07
C GLY A 1156 10.98 42.91 14.83
N PHE A 1157 12.14 42.57 14.25
CA PHE A 1157 13.09 41.61 14.84
C PHE A 1157 13.89 42.29 15.95
N ARG A 1158 13.88 41.70 17.14
CA ARG A 1158 14.51 42.25 18.35
C ARG A 1158 15.49 41.26 18.94
N ARG A 1159 16.72 41.73 19.20
CA ARG A 1159 17.81 40.94 19.80
C ARG A 1159 17.48 40.45 21.21
N ASP A 1160 16.76 41.25 21.99
CA ASP A 1160 16.37 40.90 23.37
C ASP A 1160 15.46 39.66 23.44
N LEU A 1161 14.79 39.31 22.34
CA LEU A 1161 13.88 38.16 22.27
C LEU A 1161 14.57 36.86 21.83
N LEU A 1162 15.90 36.85 21.62
CA LEU A 1162 16.64 35.65 21.20
C LEU A 1162 16.49 34.46 22.18
N PRO A 1163 16.62 34.63 23.52
CA PRO A 1163 16.42 33.52 24.45
C PRO A 1163 14.99 32.96 24.40
N LEU A 1164 13.99 33.84 24.27
CA LEU A 1164 12.60 33.44 24.10
C LEU A 1164 12.39 32.65 22.80
N GLY A 1165 12.98 33.12 21.70
CA GLY A 1165 12.96 32.43 20.42
C GLY A 1165 13.56 31.02 20.52
N ALA A 1166 14.63 30.85 21.30
CA ALA A 1166 15.26 29.55 21.52
C ALA A 1166 14.31 28.55 22.21
N VAL A 1167 13.63 28.98 23.28
CA VAL A 1167 12.67 28.15 24.03
C VAL A 1167 11.48 27.78 23.16
N VAL A 1168 10.93 28.76 22.43
CA VAL A 1168 9.77 28.56 21.54
C VAL A 1168 10.09 27.58 20.41
N LEU A 1169 11.28 27.68 19.80
CA LEU A 1169 11.70 26.79 18.71
C LEU A 1169 11.81 25.31 19.13
N VAL A 1170 12.19 25.01 20.38
CA VAL A 1170 12.21 23.63 20.89
C VAL A 1170 10.82 23.16 21.34
N ALA A 1171 9.98 24.07 21.84
CA ALA A 1171 8.63 23.73 22.26
C ALA A 1171 7.78 23.15 21.11
N PHE A 1172 7.96 23.64 19.87
CA PHE A 1172 7.21 23.16 18.71
C PHE A 1172 7.49 21.68 18.39
N PRO A 1173 8.72 21.22 18.10
CA PRO A 1173 9.00 19.79 17.87
C PRO A 1173 8.47 18.88 18.99
N VAL A 1174 8.62 19.29 20.26
CA VAL A 1174 8.10 18.53 21.41
C VAL A 1174 6.58 18.42 21.36
N LEU A 1175 5.87 19.53 21.10
CA LEU A 1175 4.41 19.53 20.97
C LEU A 1175 3.93 18.59 19.85
N PHE A 1176 4.54 18.68 18.66
CA PHE A 1176 4.17 17.82 17.53
C PHE A 1176 4.48 16.34 17.79
N ALA A 1177 5.59 16.03 18.46
CA ALA A 1177 5.92 14.66 18.87
C ALA A 1177 4.90 14.09 19.87
N VAL A 1178 4.45 14.89 20.85
CA VAL A 1178 3.41 14.48 21.82
C VAL A 1178 2.06 14.30 21.13
N LEU A 1179 1.67 15.21 20.24
CA LEU A 1179 0.43 15.10 19.46
C LEU A 1179 0.44 13.86 18.55
N PHE A 1180 1.57 13.54 17.93
CA PHE A 1180 1.73 12.32 17.15
C PHE A 1180 1.51 11.06 18.01
N GLY A 1181 2.13 10.99 19.18
CA GLY A 1181 1.94 9.88 20.12
C GLY A 1181 0.50 9.76 20.62
N TYR A 1182 -0.14 10.88 20.93
CA TYR A 1182 -1.55 10.92 21.33
C TYR A 1182 -2.48 10.41 20.24
N ASN A 1183 -2.29 10.86 19.00
CA ASN A 1183 -3.14 10.47 17.88
C ASN A 1183 -2.97 9.01 17.49
N ILE A 1184 -1.74 8.48 17.44
CA ILE A 1184 -1.51 7.04 17.23
C ILE A 1184 -2.15 6.20 18.36
N SER A 1185 -2.17 6.72 19.59
CA SER A 1185 -2.82 6.03 20.71
C SER A 1185 -4.35 6.07 20.64
N LYS A 1186 -4.97 7.14 20.15
CA LYS A 1186 -6.44 7.34 20.22
C LYS A 1186 -7.18 7.08 18.92
N LEU A 1187 -6.59 7.42 17.78
CA LEU A 1187 -7.20 7.24 16.47
C LEU A 1187 -6.84 5.86 15.93
N ASN A 1188 -7.86 5.09 15.57
CA ASN A 1188 -7.69 3.84 14.83
C ASN A 1188 -8.54 3.92 13.56
N PHE A 1189 -7.86 3.99 12.41
CA PHE A 1189 -8.51 4.04 11.11
C PHE A 1189 -8.84 2.66 10.54
N GLN A 1190 -8.37 1.57 11.14
CA GLN A 1190 -8.84 0.22 10.82
C GLN A 1190 -10.24 0.04 11.45
N ARG A 1191 -11.29 0.36 10.70
CA ARG A 1191 -12.66 -0.08 11.04
C ARG A 1191 -12.79 -1.56 10.64
N ARG A 1192 -12.81 -2.47 11.62
CA ARG A 1192 -13.00 -3.91 11.42
C ARG A 1192 -14.40 -4.34 11.78
#